data_AF-G3EL91-F1
#
_entry.id   AF-G3EL91-F1
#
_cell.length_a   1.000
_cell.length_b   1.000
_cell.length_c   1.000
_cell.angle_alpha   90.00
_cell.angle_beta   90.00
_cell.angle_gamma   90.00
#
_symmetry.space_group_name_H-M   'P 1'
#
loop_
_entity.id
_entity.type
_entity.pdbx_description
1 polymer ?
#
loop_
_entity_poly.entity_id
_entity_poly.type
_entity_poly.pdbx_seq_one_letter_code
_entity_poly.pdbx_strand_id
1 'polypeptide(L)'
;EMDKDQQEQVMKLREELEELKRQKGNRENEINLLRKRLAVLSDEKNKEQEKIMEKEVIKLQNDPQLTTEYRLLQENMERETKLRQQQEAELNLLQEKLKRLEKERAMAEGKITVKEVLKVEKDMASEREMADLRRQYEEETAKVRTTVREKNELNRKIQILEEENAKVLVQEKVREIVRPDPKAESEVANLRMDLIEQERKYRSAEENVMSLQNELTTLKTRGPQVEVKEMIKEVIKYKTDPETQKELEHLREEIVDKTRLIERSELEMTQLKQEIQSWKDAQPQVQVKEVVKEVLQYREDPKTREEVESLRAKLAEEQKKRLDLEKERMSNEEKIRQKERELSQVKERVVQQEVVKYEEDHALKSEVNSFSKAIENELKQKDSLQEEFRKLQWRKSELERQLDELERERQARREAELEIQRLRLRLNELEQRELETKEKVTVKQKVVLQQDPQQEKEHNLLRLQVEEEKHKRQLLETELDALRKKLISLEKMEIKEKVVFTEKTEVEKDAETENEIQKLKSALEEENKRKRELDAEVDRLQAKMSEIDFNNSKANKELEYLREEVHKLQMEKQSLQLETRRLQSEIEITVKEAQDLRNITQIDSRVNLDSRFQSLNKELEDLKKISRDKDTEIEQLQTRLNTMKVKREQRENHLRRSIVVIDPDTGREMSPEAAHKLGLIDWKMFVNLQS
;
A
#
# COMPACT_ATOMS: atom_id res chain seq x y z
N GLU A 1 53.73 43.77 -23.70
CA GLU A 1 52.54 44.55 -23.27
C GLU A 1 51.49 43.54 -22.84
N MET A 2 51.15 43.49 -21.55
CA MET A 2 50.14 42.54 -21.06
C MET A 2 48.76 43.19 -21.15
N ASP A 3 47.80 42.44 -21.69
CA ASP A 3 46.43 42.84 -22.02
C ASP A 3 45.75 43.59 -20.87
N LYS A 4 45.43 44.86 -21.14
CA LYS A 4 44.63 45.72 -20.26
C LYS A 4 43.29 45.08 -19.89
N ASP A 5 42.72 44.29 -20.80
CA ASP A 5 41.43 43.65 -20.63
C ASP A 5 41.44 42.58 -19.52
N GLN A 6 42.55 41.85 -19.35
CA GLN A 6 42.67 40.88 -18.25
C GLN A 6 42.84 41.59 -16.90
N GLN A 7 43.51 42.74 -16.87
CA GLN A 7 43.64 43.55 -15.66
C GLN A 7 42.30 44.17 -15.26
N GLU A 8 41.50 44.64 -16.21
CA GLU A 8 40.16 45.17 -15.95
C GLU A 8 39.20 44.09 -15.42
N GLN A 9 39.25 42.87 -15.96
CA GLN A 9 38.44 41.76 -15.44
C GLN A 9 38.84 41.35 -14.02
N VAL A 10 40.14 41.31 -13.72
CA VAL A 10 40.62 41.03 -12.36
C VAL A 10 40.22 42.15 -11.39
N MET A 11 40.21 43.40 -11.83
CA MET A 11 39.74 44.52 -11.01
C MET A 11 38.23 44.44 -10.75
N LYS A 12 37.41 44.13 -11.76
CA LYS A 12 35.97 43.90 -11.60
C LYS A 12 35.67 42.74 -10.65
N LEU A 13 36.35 41.60 -10.81
CA LEU A 13 36.19 40.45 -9.92
C LEU A 13 36.64 40.76 -8.49
N ARG A 14 37.64 41.62 -8.30
CA ARG A 14 38.06 42.09 -6.97
C ARG A 14 37.02 43.01 -6.34
N GLU A 15 36.45 43.92 -7.11
CA GLU A 15 35.36 44.80 -6.68
C GLU A 15 34.12 43.98 -6.28
N GLU A 16 33.71 43.00 -7.08
CA GLU A 16 32.61 42.07 -6.77
C GLU A 16 32.89 41.24 -5.50
N LEU A 17 34.13 40.80 -5.29
CA LEU A 17 34.54 40.09 -4.07
C LEU A 17 34.49 40.99 -2.82
N GLU A 18 34.86 42.26 -2.97
CA GLU A 18 34.76 43.24 -1.87
C GLU A 18 33.29 43.58 -1.55
N GLU A 19 32.43 43.70 -2.56
CA GLU A 19 30.99 43.87 -2.36
C GLU A 19 30.36 42.66 -1.68
N LEU A 20 30.70 41.44 -2.09
CA LEU A 20 30.23 40.22 -1.43
C LEU A 20 30.73 40.13 0.02
N LYS A 21 31.96 40.55 0.32
CA LYS A 21 32.47 40.63 1.70
C LYS A 21 31.71 41.66 2.53
N ARG A 22 31.38 42.82 1.97
CA ARG A 22 30.53 43.84 2.65
C ARG A 22 29.12 43.31 2.92
N GLN A 23 28.51 42.65 1.94
CA GLN A 23 27.19 42.03 2.11
C GLN A 23 27.21 40.91 3.16
N LYS A 24 28.26 40.10 3.20
CA LYS A 24 28.45 39.07 4.24
C LYS A 24 28.56 39.71 5.63
N GLY A 25 29.35 40.77 5.78
CA GLY A 25 29.47 41.50 7.04
C GLY A 25 28.14 42.11 7.51
N ASN A 26 27.35 42.67 6.58
CA ASN A 26 26.01 43.20 6.90
C ASN A 26 25.05 42.10 7.36
N ARG A 27 25.03 40.95 6.68
CA ARG A 27 24.20 39.79 7.09
C ARG A 27 24.64 39.21 8.44
N GLU A 28 25.94 39.13 8.71
CA GLU A 28 26.45 38.71 10.02
C GLU A 28 26.03 39.68 11.14
N ASN A 29 26.03 40.99 10.86
CA ASN A 29 25.54 42.00 11.80
C ASN A 29 24.02 41.89 12.03
N GLU A 30 23.22 41.67 10.98
CA GLU A 30 21.78 41.42 11.10
C GLU A 30 21.48 40.17 11.92
N ILE A 31 22.21 39.07 11.68
CA ILE A 31 22.09 37.83 12.45
C ILE A 31 22.43 38.08 13.92
N ASN A 32 23.48 38.84 14.21
CA ASN A 32 23.84 39.19 15.58
C ASN A 32 22.79 40.08 16.26
N LEU A 33 22.17 40.99 15.52
CA LEU A 33 21.08 41.83 16.02
C LEU A 33 19.82 40.99 16.32
N LEU A 34 19.48 40.05 15.43
CA LEU A 34 18.39 39.10 15.62
C LEU A 34 18.64 38.16 16.79
N ARG A 35 19.87 37.65 16.97
CA ARG A 35 20.26 36.86 18.14
C ARG A 35 20.11 37.64 19.44
N LYS A 36 20.53 38.91 19.48
CA LYS A 36 20.32 39.79 20.64
C LYS A 36 18.84 40.04 20.90
N ARG A 37 18.03 40.24 19.86
CA ARG A 37 16.57 40.43 19.99
C ARG A 37 15.86 39.17 20.47
N LEU A 38 16.31 37.99 20.01
CA LEU A 38 15.84 36.70 20.52
C LEU A 38 16.21 36.47 21.98
N ALA A 39 17.41 36.88 22.41
CA ALA A 39 17.80 36.81 23.82
C ALA A 39 16.91 37.73 24.69
N VAL A 40 16.67 38.97 24.26
CA VAL A 40 15.75 39.89 24.96
C VAL A 40 14.32 39.36 25.00
N LEU A 41 13.80 38.84 23.87
CA LEU A 41 12.47 38.23 23.83
C LEU A 41 12.38 36.98 24.71
N SER A 42 13.45 36.19 24.80
CA SER A 42 13.51 35.04 25.70
C SER A 42 13.53 35.47 27.16
N ASP A 43 14.25 36.53 27.50
CA ASP A 43 14.30 37.09 28.86
C ASP A 43 12.98 37.79 29.23
N GLU A 44 12.30 38.42 28.27
CA GLU A 44 10.94 38.97 28.44
C GLU A 44 9.89 37.87 28.63
N LYS A 45 10.04 36.73 27.95
CA LYS A 45 9.16 35.57 28.14
C LYS A 45 9.39 34.87 29.49
N ASN A 46 10.61 34.97 30.04
CA ASN A 46 10.99 34.42 31.34
C ASN A 46 10.77 35.39 32.51
N LYS A 47 10.39 36.64 32.26
CA LYS A 47 9.84 37.53 33.29
C LYS A 47 8.36 37.19 33.47
N GLU A 48 8.09 36.39 34.49
CA GLU A 48 6.76 36.11 35.02
C GLU A 48 5.92 37.40 35.05
N GLN A 49 4.76 37.37 34.41
CA GLN A 49 3.73 38.39 34.55
C GLN A 49 3.41 38.52 36.04
N GLU A 50 3.79 39.65 36.64
CA GLU A 50 3.32 40.04 37.96
C GLU A 50 1.79 40.00 37.96
N LYS A 51 1.25 39.04 38.72
CA LYS A 51 -0.18 38.88 38.97
C LYS A 51 -0.73 40.15 39.60
N ILE A 52 -1.41 40.97 38.79
CA ILE A 52 -2.41 41.90 39.30
C ILE A 52 -3.71 41.12 39.39
N MET A 53 -4.24 41.02 40.60
CA MET A 53 -5.51 40.37 40.90
C MET A 53 -6.67 41.17 40.31
N GLU A 54 -7.38 40.59 39.35
CA GLU A 54 -8.81 40.84 39.19
C GLU A 54 -9.54 39.50 39.05
N LYS A 55 -10.56 39.35 39.89
CA LYS A 55 -11.40 38.17 40.02
C LYS A 55 -12.21 37.97 38.73
N GLU A 56 -11.85 36.97 37.94
CA GLU A 56 -12.83 36.20 37.18
C GLU A 56 -12.73 34.73 37.55
N VAL A 57 -13.80 34.25 38.16
CA VAL A 57 -13.98 32.89 38.64
C VAL A 57 -14.24 32.01 37.43
N ILE A 58 -13.21 31.33 36.93
CA ILE A 58 -13.37 30.09 36.17
C ILE A 58 -12.66 29.00 36.97
N LYS A 59 -13.45 28.22 37.72
CA LYS A 59 -12.98 27.00 38.38
C LYS A 59 -12.72 25.95 37.31
N LEU A 60 -11.52 25.93 36.75
CA LEU A 60 -10.98 24.72 36.15
C LEU A 60 -10.56 23.82 37.33
N GLN A 61 -11.43 22.89 37.73
CA GLN A 61 -10.98 21.76 38.53
C GLN A 61 -10.07 20.92 37.62
N ASN A 62 -8.76 21.16 37.70
CA ASN A 62 -7.80 20.17 37.26
C ASN A 62 -7.97 18.97 38.18
N ASP A 63 -8.14 17.78 37.60
CA ASP A 63 -8.28 16.56 38.38
C ASP A 63 -7.07 16.41 39.32
N PRO A 64 -7.30 16.29 40.65
CA PRO A 64 -6.22 16.18 41.63
C PRO A 64 -5.36 14.93 41.38
N GLN A 65 -5.95 13.90 40.78
CA GLN A 65 -5.29 12.66 40.38
C GLN A 65 -4.24 12.89 39.29
N LEU A 66 -4.55 13.71 38.27
CA LEU A 66 -3.60 14.01 37.19
C LEU A 66 -2.41 14.84 37.70
N THR A 67 -2.65 15.71 38.69
CA THR A 67 -1.59 16.50 39.33
C THR A 67 -0.65 15.61 40.15
N THR A 68 -1.20 14.60 40.84
CA THR A 68 -0.38 13.63 41.58
C THR A 68 0.40 12.71 40.65
N GLU A 69 -0.20 12.26 39.55
CA GLU A 69 0.48 11.43 38.55
C GLU A 69 1.60 12.20 37.85
N TYR A 70 1.37 13.46 37.48
CA TYR A 70 2.40 14.32 36.90
C TYR A 70 3.59 14.51 37.86
N ARG A 71 3.32 14.75 39.15
CA ARG A 71 4.37 14.86 40.17
C ARG A 71 5.15 13.55 40.34
N LEU A 72 4.45 12.42 40.36
CA LEU A 72 5.07 11.11 40.51
C LEU A 72 5.91 10.74 39.28
N LEU A 73 5.46 11.12 38.08
CA LEU A 73 6.21 10.97 36.83
C LEU A 73 7.47 11.85 36.84
N GLN A 74 7.36 13.08 37.34
CA GLN A 74 8.48 14.00 37.47
C GLN A 74 9.54 13.47 38.45
N GLU A 75 9.11 12.93 39.60
CA GLU A 75 10.02 12.26 40.55
C GLU A 75 10.64 10.97 39.98
N ASN A 76 9.89 10.20 39.18
CA ASN A 76 10.42 9.00 38.52
C ASN A 76 11.52 9.38 37.50
N MET A 77 11.29 10.40 36.69
CA MET A 77 12.27 10.92 35.74
C MET A 77 13.54 11.44 36.46
N GLU A 78 13.39 12.15 37.58
CA GLU A 78 14.53 12.59 38.39
C GLU A 78 15.31 11.43 39.04
N ARG A 79 14.62 10.36 39.44
CA ARG A 79 15.26 9.15 39.96
C ARG A 79 16.01 8.39 38.87
N GLU A 80 15.41 8.25 37.69
CA GLU A 80 16.00 7.56 36.55
C GLU A 80 17.21 8.33 35.98
N THR A 81 17.15 9.66 35.93
CA THR A 81 18.30 10.50 35.55
C THR A 81 19.46 10.37 36.53
N LYS A 82 19.20 10.35 37.85
CA LYS A 82 20.25 10.10 38.86
C LYS A 82 20.86 8.72 38.72
N LEU A 83 20.05 7.68 38.48
CA LEU A 83 20.54 6.32 38.26
C LEU A 83 21.41 6.23 37.00
N ARG A 84 20.98 6.86 35.90
CA ARG A 84 21.77 6.93 34.66
C ARG A 84 23.11 7.63 34.88
N GLN A 85 23.13 8.74 35.63
CA GLN A 85 24.37 9.44 36.00
C GLN A 85 25.31 8.57 36.84
N GLN A 86 24.77 7.78 37.79
CA GLN A 86 25.57 6.84 38.58
C GLN A 86 26.17 5.74 37.71
N GLN A 87 25.38 5.15 36.82
CA GLN A 87 25.86 4.12 35.88
C GLN A 87 26.90 4.66 34.90
N GLU A 88 26.74 5.90 34.43
CA GLU A 88 27.72 6.56 33.56
C GLU A 88 29.04 6.83 34.30
N ALA A 89 28.97 7.23 35.58
CA ALA A 89 30.16 7.39 36.43
C ALA A 89 30.88 6.06 36.68
N GLU A 90 30.14 4.98 36.94
CA GLU A 90 30.69 3.62 37.09
C GLU A 90 31.33 3.13 35.78
N LEU A 91 30.69 3.37 34.64
CA LEU A 91 31.23 3.04 33.33
C LEU A 91 32.55 3.78 33.07
N ASN A 92 32.60 5.08 33.37
CA ASN A 92 33.83 5.87 33.25
C ASN A 92 34.94 5.34 34.16
N LEU A 93 34.62 4.98 35.41
CA LEU A 93 35.58 4.37 36.34
C LEU A 93 36.11 3.02 35.81
N LEU A 94 35.24 2.19 35.24
CA LEU A 94 35.62 0.91 34.64
C LEU A 94 36.48 1.10 33.38
N GLN A 95 36.15 2.08 32.53
CA GLN A 95 36.96 2.43 31.36
C GLN A 95 38.34 2.96 31.77
N GLU A 96 38.44 3.76 32.83
CA GLU A 96 39.72 4.19 33.36
C GLU A 96 40.53 3.03 33.95
N LYS A 97 39.90 2.12 34.68
CA LYS A 97 40.54 0.88 35.17
C LYS A 97 41.02 0.01 34.01
N LEU A 98 40.22 -0.15 32.97
CA LEU A 98 40.60 -0.90 31.76
C LEU A 98 41.82 -0.27 31.10
N LYS A 99 41.82 1.06 30.90
CA LYS A 99 42.99 1.79 30.34
C LYS A 99 44.24 1.66 31.20
N ARG A 100 44.11 1.58 32.53
CA ARG A 100 45.24 1.31 33.44
C ARG A 100 45.75 -0.11 33.28
N LEU A 101 44.86 -1.11 33.26
CA LEU A 101 45.22 -2.51 33.05
C LEU A 101 45.83 -2.75 31.66
N GLU A 102 45.35 -2.08 30.61
CA GLU A 102 45.93 -2.13 29.27
C GLU A 102 47.33 -1.52 29.25
N LYS A 103 47.55 -0.40 29.94
CA LYS A 103 48.89 0.19 30.11
C LYS A 103 49.82 -0.70 30.94
N GLU A 104 49.32 -1.30 32.01
CA GLU A 104 50.08 -2.25 32.83
C GLU A 104 50.43 -3.51 32.05
N ARG A 105 49.48 -4.02 31.24
CA ARG A 105 49.70 -5.13 30.32
C ARG A 105 50.74 -4.79 29.26
N ALA A 106 50.65 -3.62 28.62
CA ALA A 106 51.66 -3.15 27.66
C ALA A 106 53.05 -2.98 28.31
N MET A 107 53.09 -2.53 29.57
CA MET A 107 54.33 -2.40 30.35
C MET A 107 54.89 -3.75 30.83
N ALA A 108 54.03 -4.75 31.06
CA ALA A 108 54.42 -6.12 31.40
C ALA A 108 54.92 -6.87 30.15
N GLU A 109 54.24 -6.73 29.02
CA GLU A 109 54.67 -7.24 27.71
C GLU A 109 56.01 -6.61 27.27
N GLY A 110 56.25 -5.32 27.58
CA GLY A 110 57.54 -4.66 27.33
C GLY A 110 58.69 -5.07 28.25
N LYS A 111 58.42 -5.70 29.41
CA LYS A 111 59.44 -6.14 30.39
C LYS A 111 59.82 -7.62 30.28
N ILE A 112 59.09 -8.43 29.50
CA ILE A 112 59.41 -9.84 29.29
C ILE A 112 60.11 -9.99 27.93
N THR A 113 61.38 -9.60 27.88
CA THR A 113 62.33 -10.13 26.90
C THR A 113 63.38 -10.94 27.64
N VAL A 114 62.93 -12.06 28.21
CA VAL A 114 63.84 -13.16 28.58
C VAL A 114 63.96 -14.04 27.34
N LYS A 115 65.21 -14.17 26.85
CA LYS A 115 65.62 -15.13 25.83
C LYS A 115 65.36 -16.55 26.34
N GLU A 116 64.15 -17.04 26.13
CA GLU A 116 63.87 -18.47 26.09
C GLU A 116 63.59 -18.82 24.64
N VAL A 117 64.49 -19.60 24.05
CA VAL A 117 64.37 -20.15 22.71
C VAL A 117 63.29 -21.24 22.77
N LEU A 118 62.03 -20.83 22.71
CA LEU A 118 60.95 -21.69 22.27
C LEU A 118 60.89 -21.57 20.75
N LYS A 119 61.24 -22.64 20.05
CA LYS A 119 60.80 -22.84 18.66
C LYS A 119 59.28 -22.79 18.69
N VAL A 120 58.71 -21.63 18.37
CA VAL A 120 57.34 -21.56 17.88
C VAL A 120 57.40 -22.28 16.54
N GLU A 121 57.04 -23.57 16.53
CA GLU A 121 56.59 -24.19 15.29
C GLU A 121 55.40 -23.35 14.85
N LYS A 122 55.67 -22.47 13.88
CA LYS A 122 54.66 -21.71 13.19
C LYS A 122 53.76 -22.74 12.52
N ASP A 123 52.54 -22.88 13.03
CA ASP A 123 51.54 -23.70 12.37
C ASP A 123 51.32 -23.16 10.96
N MET A 124 51.88 -23.84 9.97
CA MET A 124 51.78 -23.50 8.55
C MET A 124 50.31 -23.38 8.10
N ALA A 125 49.39 -24.03 8.82
CA ALA A 125 47.95 -23.89 8.62
C ALA A 125 47.45 -22.48 9.00
N SER A 126 47.85 -21.97 10.17
CA SER A 126 47.45 -20.63 10.62
C SER A 126 48.06 -19.51 9.76
N GLU A 127 49.30 -19.66 9.28
CA GLU A 127 49.89 -18.70 8.34
C GLU A 127 49.20 -18.72 6.96
N ARG A 128 48.73 -19.89 6.50
CA ARG A 128 47.92 -20.01 5.29
C ARG A 128 46.55 -19.36 5.46
N GLU A 129 45.86 -19.61 6.57
CA GLU A 129 44.58 -18.96 6.88
C GLU A 129 44.73 -17.44 6.99
N MET A 130 45.80 -16.96 7.63
CA MET A 130 46.10 -15.53 7.70
C MET A 130 46.47 -14.93 6.34
N ALA A 131 47.13 -15.69 5.46
CA ALA A 131 47.40 -15.28 4.09
C ALA A 131 46.12 -15.26 3.24
N ASP A 132 45.25 -16.23 3.39
CA ASP A 132 43.96 -16.31 2.69
C ASP A 132 43.02 -15.20 3.14
N LEU A 133 42.95 -14.89 4.45
CA LEU A 133 42.20 -13.76 4.98
C LEU A 133 42.74 -12.42 4.48
N ARG A 134 44.07 -12.26 4.39
CA ARG A 134 44.70 -11.08 3.77
C ARG A 134 44.35 -10.96 2.29
N ARG A 135 44.37 -12.08 1.54
CA ARG A 135 43.98 -12.11 0.13
C ARG A 135 42.52 -11.74 -0.06
N GLN A 136 41.62 -12.26 0.76
CA GLN A 136 40.19 -11.91 0.73
C GLN A 136 39.97 -10.44 1.08
N TYR A 137 40.67 -9.92 2.09
CA TYR A 137 40.61 -8.50 2.42
C TYR A 137 41.12 -7.62 1.26
N GLU A 138 42.22 -7.99 0.62
CA GLU A 138 42.76 -7.30 -0.55
C GLU A 138 41.79 -7.36 -1.74
N GLU A 139 41.19 -8.52 -2.02
CA GLU A 139 40.17 -8.70 -3.06
C GLU A 139 38.93 -7.84 -2.78
N GLU A 140 38.43 -7.82 -1.55
CA GLU A 140 37.29 -6.97 -1.17
C GLU A 140 37.64 -5.48 -1.25
N THR A 141 38.84 -5.06 -0.82
CA THR A 141 39.27 -3.66 -1.01
C THR A 141 39.42 -3.30 -2.49
N ALA A 142 39.82 -4.23 -3.35
CA ALA A 142 39.86 -4.03 -4.79
C ALA A 142 38.46 -3.87 -5.38
N LYS A 143 37.49 -4.71 -4.99
CA LYS A 143 36.08 -4.58 -5.37
C LYS A 143 35.48 -3.25 -4.90
N VAL A 144 35.76 -2.83 -3.67
CA VAL A 144 35.33 -1.51 -3.16
C VAL A 144 35.94 -0.38 -3.99
N ARG A 145 37.20 -0.49 -4.44
CA ARG A 145 37.81 0.51 -5.32
C ARG A 145 37.17 0.53 -6.70
N THR A 146 36.75 -0.61 -7.27
CA THR A 146 36.07 -0.64 -8.57
C THR A 146 34.66 -0.07 -8.47
N THR A 147 33.88 -0.42 -7.45
CA THR A 147 32.53 0.14 -7.25
C THR A 147 32.55 1.63 -6.96
N VAL A 148 33.56 2.13 -6.23
CA VAL A 148 33.75 3.58 -6.04
C VAL A 148 34.08 4.29 -7.35
N ARG A 149 34.87 3.67 -8.24
CA ARG A 149 35.14 4.22 -9.59
C ARG A 149 33.86 4.26 -10.43
N GLU A 150 33.11 3.17 -10.49
CA GLU A 150 31.84 3.08 -11.20
C GLU A 150 30.82 4.11 -10.68
N LYS A 151 30.72 4.25 -9.35
CA LYS A 151 29.87 5.28 -8.72
C LYS A 151 30.28 6.69 -9.14
N ASN A 152 31.59 6.98 -9.17
CA ASN A 152 32.08 8.28 -9.58
C ASN A 152 31.87 8.55 -11.08
N GLU A 153 31.97 7.53 -11.93
CA GLU A 153 31.65 7.62 -13.36
C GLU A 153 30.15 7.85 -13.60
N LEU A 154 29.28 7.13 -12.88
CA LEU A 154 27.83 7.35 -12.91
C LEU A 154 27.47 8.75 -12.42
N ASN A 155 28.07 9.22 -11.33
CA ASN A 155 27.84 10.58 -10.82
C ASN A 155 28.28 11.64 -11.85
N ARG A 156 29.40 11.46 -12.54
CA ARG A 156 29.81 12.36 -13.64
C ARG A 156 28.81 12.33 -14.79
N LYS A 157 28.29 11.16 -15.14
CA LYS A 157 27.28 11.02 -16.21
C LYS A 157 25.96 11.70 -15.81
N ILE A 158 25.54 11.57 -14.55
CA ILE A 158 24.38 12.28 -14.00
C ILE A 158 24.61 13.79 -14.06
N GLN A 159 25.78 14.27 -13.64
CA GLN A 159 26.12 15.70 -13.70
C GLN A 159 26.09 16.23 -15.14
N ILE A 160 26.62 15.49 -16.12
CA ILE A 160 26.55 15.86 -17.54
C ILE A 160 25.10 15.93 -18.01
N LEU A 161 24.27 14.94 -17.66
CA LEU A 161 22.85 14.92 -18.01
C LEU A 161 22.06 16.05 -17.33
N GLU A 162 22.40 16.41 -16.08
CA GLU A 162 21.82 17.54 -15.36
C GLU A 162 22.22 18.87 -16.00
N GLU A 163 23.49 19.02 -16.42
CA GLU A 163 23.98 20.20 -17.14
C GLU A 163 23.36 20.31 -18.56
N GLU A 164 23.11 19.19 -19.23
CA GLU A 164 22.39 19.13 -20.51
C GLU A 164 20.90 19.46 -20.33
N ASN A 165 20.25 18.94 -19.28
CA ASN A 165 18.86 19.28 -18.94
C ASN A 165 18.71 20.74 -18.49
N ALA A 166 19.71 21.31 -17.80
CA ALA A 166 19.72 22.72 -17.42
C ALA A 166 19.94 23.66 -18.61
N LYS A 167 20.50 23.16 -19.73
CA LYS A 167 20.67 23.91 -20.98
C LYS A 167 19.44 23.89 -21.89
N VAL A 168 18.30 23.37 -21.45
CA VAL A 168 17.05 23.46 -22.21
C VAL A 168 16.62 24.92 -22.32
N LEU A 169 17.03 25.52 -23.45
CA LEU A 169 16.48 26.74 -24.00
C LEU A 169 14.96 26.64 -24.01
N VAL A 170 14.32 27.66 -23.43
CA VAL A 170 12.88 27.89 -23.49
C VAL A 170 12.45 27.93 -24.96
N GLN A 171 12.07 26.78 -25.50
CA GLN A 171 11.28 26.69 -26.72
C GLN A 171 9.82 26.50 -26.29
N GLU A 172 9.08 27.59 -26.49
CA GLU A 172 7.63 27.66 -26.70
C GLU A 172 6.76 26.49 -26.22
N LYS A 173 5.81 26.82 -25.35
CA LYS A 173 4.60 26.05 -25.07
C LYS A 173 3.84 25.72 -26.36
N VAL A 174 4.23 24.64 -27.03
CA VAL A 174 3.41 23.98 -28.04
C VAL A 174 3.40 22.49 -27.74
N ARG A 175 2.26 22.06 -27.19
CA ARG A 175 1.88 20.67 -26.87
C ARG A 175 2.69 20.07 -25.71
N GLU A 176 2.10 20.20 -24.54
CA GLU A 176 2.30 19.30 -23.41
C GLU A 176 1.85 17.90 -23.83
N ILE A 177 2.69 17.18 -24.57
CA ILE A 177 2.71 15.73 -24.48
C ILE A 177 3.25 15.49 -23.09
N VAL A 178 2.34 15.32 -22.12
CA VAL A 178 2.65 14.76 -20.81
C VAL A 178 3.42 13.48 -21.11
N ARG A 179 4.76 13.50 -20.98
CA ARG A 179 5.53 12.27 -20.89
C ARG A 179 4.98 11.61 -19.62
N PRO A 180 4.34 10.44 -19.72
CA PRO A 180 3.98 9.70 -18.53
C PRO A 180 5.26 9.53 -17.68
N ASP A 181 5.12 9.63 -16.36
CA ASP A 181 6.26 9.49 -15.45
C ASP A 181 7.01 8.19 -15.82
N PRO A 182 8.32 8.23 -16.13
CA PRO A 182 9.08 7.03 -16.51
C PRO A 182 8.98 5.92 -15.46
N LYS A 183 8.70 6.26 -14.20
CA LYS A 183 8.39 5.27 -13.17
C LYS A 183 7.06 4.59 -13.42
N ALA A 184 6.01 5.34 -13.73
CA ALA A 184 4.69 4.80 -14.07
C ALA A 184 4.73 3.94 -15.35
N GLU A 185 5.52 4.33 -16.35
CA GLU A 185 5.71 3.50 -17.56
C GLU A 185 6.42 2.18 -17.23
N SER A 186 7.44 2.21 -16.37
CA SER A 186 8.15 1.00 -15.95
C SER A 186 7.28 0.07 -15.11
N GLU A 187 6.44 0.62 -14.22
CA GLU A 187 5.48 -0.14 -13.43
C GLU A 187 4.39 -0.75 -14.31
N VAL A 188 3.86 0.01 -15.27
CA VAL A 188 2.90 -0.51 -16.25
C VAL A 188 3.53 -1.60 -17.13
N ALA A 189 4.80 -1.46 -17.50
CA ALA A 189 5.53 -2.49 -18.24
C ALA A 189 5.73 -3.76 -17.40
N ASN A 190 6.09 -3.64 -16.13
CA ASN A 190 6.22 -4.76 -15.19
C ASN A 190 4.87 -5.47 -14.99
N LEU A 191 3.80 -4.72 -14.74
CA LEU A 191 2.45 -5.28 -14.58
C LEU A 191 1.95 -5.99 -15.84
N ARG A 192 2.33 -5.50 -17.04
CA ARG A 192 2.04 -6.19 -18.30
C ARG A 192 2.79 -7.52 -18.42
N MET A 193 4.05 -7.58 -17.96
CA MET A 193 4.81 -8.83 -17.94
C MET A 193 4.24 -9.81 -16.93
N ASP A 194 3.87 -9.33 -15.74
CA ASP A 194 3.23 -10.15 -14.71
C ASP A 194 1.89 -10.71 -15.20
N LEU A 195 1.06 -9.92 -15.89
CA LEU A 195 -0.19 -10.39 -16.47
C LEU A 195 0.04 -11.51 -17.49
N ILE A 196 1.02 -11.34 -18.39
CA ILE A 196 1.37 -12.36 -19.39
C ILE A 196 1.89 -13.64 -18.70
N GLU A 197 2.68 -13.50 -17.63
CA GLU A 197 3.18 -14.65 -16.87
C GLU A 197 2.04 -15.38 -16.15
N GLN A 198 1.10 -14.65 -15.55
CA GLN A 198 -0.09 -15.24 -14.94
C GLN A 198 -0.95 -15.93 -15.99
N GLU A 199 -1.22 -15.32 -17.15
CA GLU A 199 -1.96 -15.96 -18.23
C GLU A 199 -1.29 -17.26 -18.71
N ARG A 200 0.04 -17.30 -18.79
CA ARG A 200 0.78 -18.53 -19.10
C ARG A 200 0.61 -19.59 -18.02
N LYS A 201 0.70 -19.22 -16.75
CA LYS A 201 0.46 -20.14 -15.61
C LYS A 201 -0.97 -20.68 -15.61
N TYR A 202 -1.96 -19.83 -15.88
CA TYR A 202 -3.36 -20.23 -16.00
C TYR A 202 -3.56 -21.20 -17.15
N ARG A 203 -3.05 -20.91 -18.36
CA ARG A 203 -3.15 -21.84 -19.50
C ARG A 203 -2.48 -23.19 -19.21
N SER A 204 -1.29 -23.19 -18.62
CA SER A 204 -0.61 -24.44 -18.24
C SER A 204 -1.41 -25.21 -17.19
N ALA A 205 -2.02 -24.53 -16.21
CA ALA A 205 -2.90 -25.16 -15.24
C ALA A 205 -4.18 -25.72 -15.88
N GLU A 206 -4.79 -25.00 -16.82
CA GLU A 206 -5.94 -25.48 -17.60
C GLU A 206 -5.59 -26.71 -18.43
N GLU A 207 -4.44 -26.71 -19.10
CA GLU A 207 -3.93 -27.87 -19.83
C GLU A 207 -3.71 -29.08 -18.91
N ASN A 208 -3.16 -28.87 -17.71
CA ASN A 208 -2.99 -29.93 -16.71
C ASN A 208 -4.34 -30.43 -16.16
N VAL A 209 -5.32 -29.55 -15.96
CA VAL A 209 -6.67 -29.96 -15.56
C VAL A 209 -7.32 -30.78 -16.67
N MET A 210 -7.15 -30.37 -17.93
CA MET A 210 -7.68 -31.11 -19.08
C MET A 210 -6.98 -32.47 -19.23
N SER A 211 -5.66 -32.56 -19.01
CA SER A 211 -4.95 -33.84 -19.01
C SER A 211 -5.43 -34.76 -17.90
N LEU A 212 -5.60 -34.25 -16.66
CA LEU A 212 -6.14 -35.01 -15.54
C LEU A 212 -7.61 -35.42 -15.75
N GLN A 213 -8.42 -34.57 -16.38
CA GLN A 213 -9.79 -34.92 -16.78
C GLN A 213 -9.79 -36.02 -17.83
N ASN A 214 -8.89 -35.97 -18.81
CA ASN A 214 -8.71 -37.03 -19.80
C ASN A 214 -8.22 -38.33 -19.15
N GLU A 215 -7.28 -38.26 -18.20
CA GLU A 215 -6.87 -39.42 -17.41
C GLU A 215 -8.03 -39.99 -16.59
N LEU A 216 -8.84 -39.14 -15.96
CA LEU A 216 -10.02 -39.58 -15.22
C LEU A 216 -11.07 -40.21 -16.14
N THR A 217 -11.30 -39.68 -17.34
CA THR A 217 -12.22 -40.28 -18.31
C THR A 217 -11.67 -41.60 -18.85
N THR A 218 -10.36 -41.71 -19.09
CA THR A 218 -9.73 -42.99 -19.46
C THR A 218 -9.81 -44.02 -18.32
N LEU A 219 -9.64 -43.62 -17.07
CA LEU A 219 -9.80 -44.51 -15.91
C LEU A 219 -11.26 -44.93 -15.70
N LYS A 220 -12.21 -44.01 -15.87
CA LYS A 220 -13.65 -44.30 -15.81
C LYS A 220 -14.09 -45.25 -16.93
N THR A 221 -13.57 -45.06 -18.14
CA THR A 221 -13.86 -45.95 -19.29
C THR A 221 -13.15 -47.30 -19.18
N ARG A 222 -12.01 -47.37 -18.50
CA ARG A 222 -11.28 -48.62 -18.22
C ARG A 222 -11.96 -49.49 -17.15
N GLY A 223 -12.78 -48.92 -16.26
CA GLY A 223 -13.51 -49.65 -15.23
C GLY A 223 -12.61 -50.31 -14.16
N PRO A 224 -13.18 -50.91 -13.10
CA PRO A 224 -12.41 -51.55 -12.03
C PRO A 224 -11.88 -52.92 -12.50
N GLN A 225 -10.78 -52.92 -13.24
CA GLN A 225 -10.01 -54.13 -13.51
C GLN A 225 -8.81 -54.16 -12.57
N VAL A 226 -8.91 -54.98 -11.52
CA VAL A 226 -7.80 -55.29 -10.61
C VAL A 226 -6.82 -56.18 -11.39
N GLU A 227 -5.91 -55.55 -12.12
CA GLU A 227 -4.64 -56.18 -12.48
C GLU A 227 -3.63 -55.78 -11.40
N VAL A 228 -3.25 -56.75 -10.58
CA VAL A 228 -2.08 -56.64 -9.71
C VAL A 228 -0.87 -56.54 -10.64
N LYS A 229 -0.50 -55.31 -11.00
CA LYS A 229 0.80 -55.03 -11.59
C LYS A 229 1.78 -54.87 -10.45
N GLU A 230 2.60 -55.90 -10.26
CA GLU A 230 3.82 -55.80 -9.48
C GLU A 230 4.62 -54.58 -9.97
N MET A 231 4.68 -53.55 -9.14
CA MET A 231 5.50 -52.37 -9.36
C MET A 231 6.97 -52.77 -9.22
N ILE A 232 7.61 -53.11 -10.34
CA ILE A 232 9.05 -52.95 -10.44
C ILE A 232 9.31 -51.44 -10.50
N LYS A 233 9.91 -50.88 -9.45
CA LYS A 233 10.41 -49.50 -9.42
C LYS A 233 11.58 -49.40 -10.39
N GLU A 234 11.31 -49.16 -11.66
CA GLU A 234 12.31 -48.59 -12.55
C GLU A 234 12.38 -47.09 -12.27
N VAL A 235 13.53 -46.67 -11.75
CA VAL A 235 13.92 -45.26 -11.69
C VAL A 235 14.13 -44.81 -13.13
N ILE A 236 13.05 -44.35 -13.78
CA ILE A 236 13.13 -43.66 -15.07
C ILE A 236 13.82 -42.33 -14.78
N LYS A 237 15.12 -42.26 -15.08
CA LYS A 237 15.80 -40.97 -15.28
C LYS A 237 15.14 -40.33 -16.51
N TYR A 238 14.33 -39.29 -16.32
CA TYR A 238 13.91 -38.41 -17.41
C TYR A 238 15.17 -37.80 -18.04
N LYS A 239 15.70 -38.45 -19.08
CA LYS A 239 16.51 -37.74 -20.05
C LYS A 239 15.51 -37.10 -20.98
N THR A 240 15.43 -35.78 -20.93
CA THR A 240 14.74 -34.96 -21.94
C THR A 240 15.11 -35.49 -23.32
N ASP A 241 14.11 -35.84 -24.14
CA ASP A 241 14.35 -36.47 -25.43
C ASP A 241 15.31 -35.59 -26.27
N PRO A 242 16.37 -36.16 -26.86
CA PRO A 242 17.36 -35.38 -27.60
C PRO A 242 16.77 -34.62 -28.80
N GLU A 243 15.59 -35.02 -29.27
CA GLU A 243 14.84 -34.32 -30.31
C GLU A 243 14.24 -33.00 -29.80
N THR A 244 13.67 -32.99 -28.59
CA THR A 244 13.14 -31.76 -27.98
C THR A 244 14.23 -30.73 -27.68
N GLN A 245 15.44 -31.18 -27.35
CA GLN A 245 16.59 -30.28 -27.20
C GLN A 245 17.02 -29.68 -28.53
N LYS A 246 17.04 -30.47 -29.61
CA LYS A 246 17.34 -29.98 -30.96
C LYS A 246 16.28 -29.00 -31.47
N GLU A 247 15.01 -29.23 -31.19
CA GLU A 247 13.94 -28.29 -31.54
C GLU A 247 14.05 -26.99 -30.75
N LEU A 248 14.39 -27.06 -29.45
CA LEU A 248 14.66 -25.87 -28.65
C LEU A 248 15.89 -25.10 -29.14
N GLU A 249 16.95 -25.80 -29.55
CA GLU A 249 18.14 -25.20 -30.15
C GLU A 249 17.80 -24.53 -31.49
N HIS A 250 17.01 -25.19 -32.35
CA HIS A 250 16.56 -24.63 -33.62
C HIS A 250 15.69 -23.37 -33.42
N LEU A 251 14.75 -23.39 -32.46
CA LEU A 251 13.93 -22.22 -32.12
C LEU A 251 14.78 -21.07 -31.55
N ARG A 252 15.84 -21.37 -30.79
CA ARG A 252 16.79 -20.36 -30.32
C ARG A 252 17.56 -19.73 -31.47
N GLU A 253 18.00 -20.53 -32.43
CA GLU A 253 18.66 -20.02 -33.66
C GLU A 253 17.70 -19.16 -34.49
N GLU A 254 16.46 -19.59 -34.68
CA GLU A 254 15.45 -18.83 -35.42
C GLU A 254 15.12 -17.49 -34.76
N ILE A 255 15.09 -17.43 -33.43
CA ILE A 255 14.93 -16.17 -32.68
C ILE A 255 16.10 -15.24 -32.97
N VAL A 256 17.35 -15.72 -32.89
CA VAL A 256 18.55 -14.92 -33.14
C VAL A 256 18.55 -14.37 -34.57
N ASP A 257 18.16 -15.17 -35.56
CA ASP A 257 18.10 -14.74 -36.96
C ASP A 257 16.97 -13.72 -37.20
N LYS A 258 15.80 -13.88 -36.56
CA LYS A 258 14.73 -12.87 -36.59
C LYS A 258 15.16 -11.58 -35.92
N THR A 259 15.89 -11.63 -34.80
CA THR A 259 16.44 -10.44 -34.15
C THR A 259 17.42 -9.71 -35.08
N ARG A 260 18.31 -10.43 -35.75
CA ARG A 260 19.22 -9.83 -36.76
C ARG A 260 18.48 -9.22 -37.94
N LEU A 261 17.39 -9.83 -38.39
CA LEU A 261 16.54 -9.27 -39.45
C LEU A 261 15.84 -7.98 -39.01
N ILE A 262 15.35 -7.94 -37.77
CA ILE A 262 14.76 -6.74 -37.17
C ILE A 262 15.81 -5.64 -37.10
N GLU A 263 17.01 -5.92 -36.57
CA GLU A 263 18.11 -4.93 -36.50
C GLU A 263 18.47 -4.36 -37.89
N ARG A 264 18.53 -5.21 -38.93
CA ARG A 264 18.74 -4.74 -40.31
C ARG A 264 17.60 -3.85 -40.81
N SER A 265 16.36 -4.25 -40.54
CA SER A 265 15.17 -3.49 -40.95
C SER A 265 15.09 -2.15 -40.21
N GLU A 266 15.49 -2.10 -38.95
CA GLU A 266 15.59 -0.87 -38.17
C GLU A 266 16.65 0.08 -38.75
N LEU A 267 17.82 -0.45 -39.14
CA LEU A 267 18.84 0.35 -39.83
C LEU A 267 18.33 0.91 -41.16
N GLU A 268 17.67 0.10 -42.00
CA GLU A 268 17.04 0.57 -43.24
C GLU A 268 15.98 1.65 -42.98
N MET A 269 15.15 1.46 -41.96
CA MET A 269 14.16 2.45 -41.55
C MET A 269 14.80 3.77 -41.08
N THR A 270 15.94 3.72 -40.39
CA THR A 270 16.67 4.94 -40.01
C THR A 270 17.26 5.66 -41.22
N GLN A 271 17.80 4.92 -42.20
CA GLN A 271 18.32 5.48 -43.45
C GLN A 271 17.21 6.14 -44.27
N LEU A 272 16.06 5.47 -44.45
CA LEU A 272 14.92 6.04 -45.16
C LEU A 272 14.35 7.28 -44.45
N LYS A 273 14.34 7.30 -43.11
CA LYS A 273 13.95 8.49 -42.36
C LYS A 273 14.90 9.66 -42.58
N GLN A 274 16.21 9.41 -42.61
CA GLN A 274 17.21 10.43 -42.93
C GLN A 274 17.04 10.94 -44.37
N GLU A 275 16.75 10.04 -45.31
CA GLU A 275 16.49 10.41 -46.70
C GLU A 275 15.23 11.27 -46.82
N ILE A 276 14.11 10.85 -46.22
CA ILE A 276 12.87 11.66 -46.15
C ILE A 276 13.14 13.03 -45.51
N GLN A 277 13.96 13.08 -44.47
CA GLN A 277 14.31 14.33 -43.83
C GLN A 277 15.13 15.23 -44.78
N SER A 278 16.08 14.66 -45.52
CA SER A 278 16.83 15.39 -46.55
C SER A 278 15.93 15.90 -47.70
N TRP A 279 14.91 15.12 -48.10
CA TRP A 279 13.90 15.54 -49.08
C TRP A 279 12.98 16.63 -48.55
N LYS A 280 12.67 16.64 -47.24
CA LYS A 280 11.91 17.71 -46.59
C LYS A 280 12.72 19.00 -46.47
N ASP A 281 14.00 18.87 -46.17
CA ASP A 281 14.93 19.99 -46.00
C ASP A 281 15.33 20.59 -47.36
N ALA A 282 15.32 19.79 -48.43
CA ALA A 282 15.37 20.25 -49.81
C ALA A 282 14.02 20.87 -50.23
N GLN A 283 13.76 22.12 -49.82
CA GLN A 283 12.59 22.86 -50.30
C GLN A 283 12.60 23.02 -51.83
N PRO A 284 11.44 22.94 -52.51
CA PRO A 284 11.36 23.22 -53.94
C PRO A 284 11.66 24.71 -54.19
N GLN A 285 12.73 24.99 -54.95
CA GLN A 285 12.98 26.33 -55.48
C GLN A 285 11.88 26.69 -56.49
N VAL A 286 10.80 27.33 -56.01
CA VAL A 286 9.82 27.97 -56.89
C VAL A 286 10.35 29.35 -57.25
N GLN A 287 11.02 29.45 -58.41
CA GLN A 287 11.25 30.75 -59.05
C GLN A 287 9.88 31.31 -59.48
N VAL A 288 9.39 32.33 -58.78
CA VAL A 288 8.25 33.12 -59.24
C VAL A 288 8.73 33.96 -60.43
N LYS A 289 8.48 33.49 -61.65
CA LYS A 289 8.49 34.34 -62.84
C LYS A 289 7.07 34.86 -63.07
N GLU A 290 6.90 36.18 -62.98
CA GLU A 290 5.71 36.85 -63.49
C GLU A 290 5.56 36.55 -64.98
N VAL A 291 4.55 35.76 -65.33
CA VAL A 291 4.15 35.55 -66.73
C VAL A 291 3.05 36.56 -67.05
N VAL A 292 3.44 37.55 -67.85
CA VAL A 292 2.55 38.46 -68.55
C VAL A 292 1.52 37.64 -69.35
N LYS A 293 0.25 38.02 -69.22
CA LYS A 293 -0.86 37.52 -70.04
C LYS A 293 -0.59 37.78 -71.52
N GLU A 294 -0.08 36.78 -72.23
CA GLU A 294 -0.28 36.64 -73.66
C GLU A 294 -1.15 35.41 -73.90
N VAL A 295 -2.29 35.65 -74.55
CA VAL A 295 -3.25 34.62 -74.96
C VAL A 295 -2.59 33.77 -76.05
N LEU A 296 -1.84 32.75 -75.64
CA LEU A 296 -1.57 31.58 -76.47
C LEU A 296 -2.74 30.62 -76.24
N GLN A 297 -3.59 30.47 -77.26
CA GLN A 297 -4.56 29.37 -77.33
C GLN A 297 -3.76 28.06 -77.44
N TYR A 298 -3.38 27.49 -76.29
CA TYR A 298 -3.05 26.07 -76.21
C TYR A 298 -4.33 25.30 -76.57
N ARG A 299 -4.34 24.68 -77.75
CA ARG A 299 -5.21 23.52 -77.97
C ARG A 299 -4.70 22.44 -77.04
N GLU A 300 -5.34 22.28 -75.89
CA GLU A 300 -5.16 21.07 -75.08
C GLU A 300 -5.49 19.86 -75.96
N ASP A 301 -4.61 18.86 -75.99
CA ASP A 301 -4.85 17.63 -76.74
C ASP A 301 -6.19 17.02 -76.28
N PRO A 302 -7.10 16.65 -77.21
CA PRO A 302 -8.45 16.19 -76.86
C PRO A 302 -8.44 14.98 -75.92
N LYS A 303 -7.40 14.14 -76.00
CA LYS A 303 -7.22 12.96 -75.14
C LYS A 303 -6.93 13.32 -73.68
N THR A 304 -6.07 14.31 -73.44
CA THR A 304 -5.82 14.81 -72.07
C THR A 304 -7.05 15.49 -71.47
N ARG A 305 -7.86 16.16 -72.30
CA ARG A 305 -9.13 16.73 -71.84
C ARG A 305 -10.14 15.64 -71.48
N GLU A 306 -10.28 14.61 -72.32
CA GLU A 306 -11.14 13.45 -72.03
C GLU A 306 -10.68 12.70 -70.77
N GLU A 307 -9.38 12.55 -70.56
CA GLU A 307 -8.83 11.93 -69.33
C GLU A 307 -9.12 12.78 -68.09
N VAL A 308 -8.93 14.11 -68.16
CA VAL A 308 -9.26 15.03 -67.07
C VAL A 308 -10.76 15.05 -66.80
N GLU A 309 -11.60 15.02 -67.83
CA GLU A 309 -13.06 14.91 -67.69
C GLU A 309 -13.44 13.56 -67.06
N SER A 310 -12.76 12.46 -67.42
CA SER A 310 -12.97 11.14 -66.80
C SER A 310 -12.53 11.09 -65.33
N LEU A 311 -11.43 11.75 -64.98
CA LEU A 311 -10.94 11.85 -63.60
C LEU A 311 -11.83 12.76 -62.77
N ARG A 312 -12.34 13.85 -63.36
CA ARG A 312 -13.36 14.70 -62.73
C ARG A 312 -14.66 13.93 -62.50
N ALA A 313 -15.08 13.10 -63.45
CA ALA A 313 -16.25 12.24 -63.30
C ALA A 313 -16.05 11.20 -62.18
N LYS A 314 -14.90 10.51 -62.14
CA LYS A 314 -14.57 9.56 -61.08
C LYS A 314 -14.47 10.23 -59.71
N LEU A 315 -13.89 11.43 -59.63
CA LEU A 315 -13.82 12.21 -58.40
C LEU A 315 -15.22 12.63 -57.93
N ALA A 316 -16.09 13.06 -58.85
CA ALA A 316 -17.48 13.39 -58.53
C ALA A 316 -18.27 12.17 -58.08
N GLU A 317 -18.04 10.99 -58.67
CA GLU A 317 -18.64 9.72 -58.23
C GLU A 317 -18.16 9.32 -56.83
N GLU A 318 -16.87 9.43 -56.52
CA GLU A 318 -16.35 9.14 -55.19
C GLU A 318 -16.83 10.15 -54.14
N GLN A 319 -16.95 11.44 -54.50
CA GLN A 319 -17.57 12.44 -53.65
C GLN A 319 -19.04 12.13 -53.38
N LYS A 320 -19.79 11.68 -54.41
CA LYS A 320 -21.19 11.25 -54.25
C LYS A 320 -21.30 10.02 -53.35
N LYS A 321 -20.45 9.00 -53.54
CA LYS A 321 -20.40 7.81 -52.66
C LYS A 321 -20.11 8.18 -51.21
N ARG A 322 -19.18 9.11 -50.95
CA ARG A 322 -18.91 9.59 -49.59
C ARG A 322 -20.12 10.29 -48.98
N LEU A 323 -20.82 11.13 -49.75
CA LEU A 323 -22.04 11.78 -49.27
C LEU A 323 -23.16 10.76 -49.00
N ASP A 324 -23.28 9.71 -49.81
CA ASP A 324 -24.28 8.66 -49.62
C ASP A 324 -23.94 7.79 -48.39
N LEU A 325 -22.67 7.45 -48.15
CA LEU A 325 -22.22 6.78 -46.92
C LEU A 325 -22.44 7.64 -45.67
N GLU A 326 -22.21 8.96 -45.75
CA GLU A 326 -22.48 9.87 -44.64
C GLU A 326 -23.99 9.93 -44.35
N LYS A 327 -24.85 9.95 -45.37
CA LYS A 327 -26.32 9.87 -45.20
C LYS A 327 -26.75 8.54 -44.58
N GLU A 328 -26.17 7.42 -44.99
CA GLU A 328 -26.45 6.11 -44.39
C GLU A 328 -26.02 6.05 -42.93
N ARG A 329 -24.83 6.58 -42.62
CA ARG A 329 -24.35 6.73 -41.24
C ARG A 329 -25.31 7.56 -40.40
N MET A 330 -25.75 8.72 -40.90
CA MET A 330 -26.72 9.57 -40.22
C MET A 330 -28.07 8.87 -40.02
N SER A 331 -28.57 8.13 -41.01
CA SER A 331 -29.79 7.32 -40.88
C SER A 331 -29.63 6.21 -39.82
N ASN A 332 -28.46 5.57 -39.76
CA ASN A 332 -28.17 4.55 -38.75
C ASN A 332 -28.01 5.14 -37.35
N GLU A 333 -27.34 6.29 -37.20
CA GLU A 333 -27.28 7.02 -35.93
C GLU A 333 -28.68 7.46 -35.47
N GLU A 334 -29.54 7.88 -36.39
CA GLU A 334 -30.93 8.25 -36.07
C GLU A 334 -31.79 7.04 -35.66
N LYS A 335 -31.62 5.89 -36.33
CA LYS A 335 -32.21 4.60 -35.90
C LYS A 335 -31.68 4.15 -34.55
N ILE A 336 -30.40 4.33 -34.25
CA ILE A 336 -29.80 4.04 -32.94
C ILE A 336 -30.42 4.96 -31.89
N ARG A 337 -30.47 6.27 -32.12
CA ARG A 337 -31.13 7.23 -31.21
C ARG A 337 -32.62 6.93 -31.02
N GLN A 338 -33.29 6.45 -32.06
CA GLN A 338 -34.69 6.03 -31.96
C GLN A 338 -34.82 4.76 -31.11
N LYS A 339 -33.95 3.76 -31.32
CA LYS A 339 -33.90 2.55 -30.47
C LYS A 339 -33.50 2.87 -29.03
N GLU A 340 -32.58 3.80 -28.80
CA GLU A 340 -32.21 4.30 -27.48
C GLU A 340 -33.39 5.02 -26.82
N ARG A 341 -34.16 5.82 -27.58
CA ARG A 341 -35.42 6.42 -27.11
C ARG A 341 -36.50 5.37 -26.85
N GLU A 342 -36.61 4.32 -27.64
CA GLU A 342 -37.56 3.21 -27.44
C GLU A 342 -37.15 2.33 -26.24
N LEU A 343 -35.85 2.14 -26.00
CA LEU A 343 -35.28 1.50 -24.81
C LEU A 343 -35.42 2.38 -23.56
N SER A 344 -35.35 3.70 -23.71
CA SER A 344 -35.60 4.65 -22.61
C SER A 344 -37.10 4.82 -22.36
N GLN A 345 -37.94 4.62 -23.38
CA GLN A 345 -39.39 4.48 -23.30
C GLN A 345 -39.78 3.01 -23.06
N VAL A 346 -39.08 2.32 -22.15
CA VAL A 346 -39.67 1.11 -21.54
C VAL A 346 -40.96 1.54 -20.88
N LYS A 347 -42.02 1.23 -21.61
CA LYS A 347 -43.41 1.18 -21.20
C LYS A 347 -43.47 0.66 -19.77
N GLU A 348 -44.10 1.46 -18.91
CA GLU A 348 -44.85 0.98 -17.77
C GLU A 348 -45.82 -0.11 -18.27
N ARG A 349 -45.31 -1.34 -18.37
CA ARG A 349 -46.11 -2.51 -18.71
C ARG A 349 -46.60 -3.04 -17.37
N VAL A 350 -47.79 -2.59 -17.02
CA VAL A 350 -48.68 -3.20 -16.05
C VAL A 350 -48.52 -4.72 -16.13
N VAL A 351 -48.12 -5.33 -15.01
CA VAL A 351 -48.02 -6.78 -14.85
C VAL A 351 -49.42 -7.37 -15.01
N GLN A 352 -49.81 -7.64 -16.25
CA GLN A 352 -50.69 -8.75 -16.52
C GLN A 352 -49.82 -10.00 -16.52
N GLN A 353 -50.20 -10.91 -15.65
CA GLN A 353 -49.58 -12.17 -15.30
C GLN A 353 -49.42 -13.08 -16.53
N GLU A 354 -48.41 -12.82 -17.37
CA GLU A 354 -47.91 -13.81 -18.32
C GLU A 354 -46.79 -14.58 -17.63
N VAL A 355 -47.19 -15.74 -17.11
CA VAL A 355 -46.32 -16.79 -16.60
C VAL A 355 -45.53 -17.35 -17.78
N VAL A 356 -44.46 -16.66 -18.17
CA VAL A 356 -43.31 -17.37 -18.74
C VAL A 356 -42.68 -18.06 -17.54
N LYS A 357 -43.01 -19.35 -17.38
CA LYS A 357 -42.22 -20.23 -16.54
C LYS A 357 -40.81 -20.16 -17.10
N TYR A 358 -39.92 -19.44 -16.42
CA TYR A 358 -38.54 -19.89 -16.41
C TYR A 358 -38.62 -21.30 -15.85
N GLU A 359 -38.35 -22.31 -16.70
CA GLU A 359 -37.91 -23.61 -16.20
C GLU A 359 -36.55 -23.34 -15.56
N GLU A 360 -36.57 -22.80 -14.34
CA GLU A 360 -35.45 -22.95 -13.43
C GLU A 360 -35.28 -24.45 -13.27
N ASP A 361 -34.15 -24.99 -13.71
CA ASP A 361 -33.84 -26.41 -13.59
C ASP A 361 -34.12 -26.88 -12.16
N HIS A 362 -35.07 -27.81 -12.01
CA HIS A 362 -35.43 -28.36 -10.70
C HIS A 362 -34.20 -28.95 -10.00
N ALA A 363 -33.24 -29.46 -10.79
CA ALA A 363 -31.94 -29.90 -10.31
C ALA A 363 -31.18 -28.76 -9.60
N LEU A 364 -31.02 -27.59 -10.25
CA LEU A 364 -30.32 -26.44 -9.68
C LEU A 364 -31.01 -25.93 -8.40
N LYS A 365 -32.34 -25.88 -8.36
CA LYS A 365 -33.07 -25.50 -7.14
C LYS A 365 -32.88 -26.51 -6.01
N SER A 366 -32.81 -27.80 -6.33
CA SER A 366 -32.53 -28.85 -5.34
C SER A 366 -31.09 -28.77 -4.81
N GLU A 367 -30.13 -28.43 -5.68
CA GLU A 367 -28.73 -28.22 -5.32
C GLU A 367 -28.59 -26.98 -4.43
N VAL A 368 -29.17 -25.84 -4.80
CA VAL A 368 -29.16 -24.63 -3.97
C VAL A 368 -29.80 -24.90 -2.61
N ASN A 369 -30.91 -25.63 -2.55
CA ASN A 369 -31.53 -26.01 -1.29
C ASN A 369 -30.65 -26.99 -0.48
N SER A 370 -29.90 -27.88 -1.14
CA SER A 370 -28.96 -28.79 -0.48
C SER A 370 -27.76 -28.03 0.09
N PHE A 371 -27.23 -27.04 -0.66
CA PHE A 371 -26.15 -26.17 -0.20
C PHE A 371 -26.61 -25.28 0.94
N SER A 372 -27.80 -24.69 0.87
CA SER A 372 -28.37 -23.92 1.98
C SER A 372 -28.49 -24.77 3.25
N LYS A 373 -28.98 -26.02 3.14
CA LYS A 373 -29.04 -26.94 4.29
C LYS A 373 -27.66 -27.34 4.80
N ALA A 374 -26.68 -27.54 3.91
CA ALA A 374 -25.31 -27.83 4.30
C ALA A 374 -24.70 -26.64 5.05
N ILE A 375 -24.88 -25.41 4.55
CA ILE A 375 -24.44 -24.18 5.20
C ILE A 375 -25.10 -24.01 6.57
N GLU A 376 -26.41 -24.25 6.68
CA GLU A 376 -27.11 -24.21 7.97
C GLU A 376 -26.57 -25.25 8.97
N ASN A 377 -26.22 -26.45 8.51
CA ASN A 377 -25.63 -27.48 9.35
C ASN A 377 -24.21 -27.12 9.79
N GLU A 378 -23.38 -26.57 8.89
CA GLU A 378 -22.04 -26.07 9.21
C GLU A 378 -22.09 -24.91 10.22
N LEU A 379 -23.07 -24.01 10.08
CA LEU A 379 -23.30 -22.94 11.07
C LEU A 379 -23.65 -23.51 12.45
N LYS A 380 -24.54 -24.51 12.51
CA LYS A 380 -24.87 -25.19 13.77
C LYS A 380 -23.66 -25.91 14.38
N GLN A 381 -22.83 -26.56 13.56
CA GLN A 381 -21.60 -27.21 14.03
C GLN A 381 -20.59 -26.20 14.56
N LYS A 382 -20.44 -25.06 13.88
CA LYS A 382 -19.63 -23.95 14.36
C LYS A 382 -20.11 -23.45 15.71
N ASP A 383 -21.41 -23.26 15.88
CA ASP A 383 -21.99 -22.82 17.15
C ASP A 383 -21.76 -23.85 18.26
N SER A 384 -21.92 -25.15 17.99
CA SER A 384 -21.62 -26.20 18.98
C SER A 384 -20.14 -26.25 19.37
N LEU A 385 -19.22 -26.11 18.40
CA LEU A 385 -17.79 -26.05 18.67
C LEU A 385 -17.40 -24.78 19.44
N GLN A 386 -18.07 -23.65 19.20
CA GLN A 386 -17.88 -22.43 19.98
C GLN A 386 -18.32 -22.61 21.44
N GLU A 387 -19.42 -23.33 21.69
CA GLU A 387 -19.83 -23.66 23.05
C GLU A 387 -18.84 -24.61 23.75
N GLU A 388 -18.35 -25.63 23.06
CA GLU A 388 -17.32 -26.53 23.58
C GLU A 388 -16.02 -25.79 23.89
N PHE A 389 -15.59 -24.89 23.01
CA PHE A 389 -14.44 -24.05 23.23
C PHE A 389 -14.59 -23.17 24.47
N ARG A 390 -15.77 -22.55 24.68
CA ARG A 390 -16.07 -21.79 25.91
C ARG A 390 -16.01 -22.68 27.16
N LYS A 391 -16.55 -23.90 27.11
CA LYS A 391 -16.48 -24.86 28.22
C LYS A 391 -15.03 -25.25 28.53
N LEU A 392 -14.21 -25.48 27.51
CA LEU A 392 -12.78 -25.78 27.67
C LEU A 392 -12.00 -24.59 28.22
N GLN A 393 -12.28 -23.37 27.77
CA GLN A 393 -11.69 -22.15 28.34
C GLN A 393 -12.02 -21.99 29.83
N TRP A 394 -13.27 -22.24 30.21
CA TRP A 394 -13.66 -22.22 31.62
C TRP A 394 -12.93 -23.31 32.42
N ARG A 395 -12.86 -24.53 31.89
CA ARG A 395 -12.13 -25.64 32.54
C ARG A 395 -10.64 -25.35 32.67
N LYS A 396 -10.02 -24.74 31.66
CA LYS A 396 -8.63 -24.29 31.70
C LYS A 396 -8.42 -23.25 32.81
N SER A 397 -9.27 -22.23 32.87
CA SER A 397 -9.20 -21.18 33.90
C SER A 397 -9.34 -21.77 35.32
N GLU A 398 -10.22 -22.76 35.50
CA GLU A 398 -10.36 -23.45 36.79
C GLU A 398 -9.12 -24.29 37.15
N LEU A 399 -8.50 -24.97 36.18
CA LEU A 399 -7.26 -25.70 36.40
C LEU A 399 -6.06 -24.78 36.69
N GLU A 400 -5.98 -23.62 36.03
CA GLU A 400 -4.98 -22.58 36.32
C GLU A 400 -5.14 -22.08 37.76
N ARG A 401 -6.37 -21.80 38.21
CA ARG A 401 -6.65 -21.42 39.59
C ARG A 401 -6.21 -22.50 40.59
N GLN A 402 -6.44 -23.78 40.28
CA GLN A 402 -5.99 -24.91 41.11
C GLN A 402 -4.47 -25.03 41.15
N LEU A 403 -3.78 -24.78 40.04
CA LEU A 403 -2.32 -24.75 40.00
C LEU A 403 -1.76 -23.60 40.83
N ASP A 404 -2.33 -22.40 40.74
CA ASP A 404 -1.95 -21.26 41.57
C ASP A 404 -2.11 -21.55 43.06
N GLU A 405 -3.18 -22.24 43.46
CA GLU A 405 -3.40 -22.66 44.85
C GLU A 405 -2.34 -23.66 45.31
N LEU A 406 -1.99 -24.65 44.49
CA LEU A 406 -0.92 -25.61 44.78
C LEU A 406 0.46 -24.93 44.84
N GLU A 407 0.72 -23.92 44.00
CA GLU A 407 1.95 -23.14 44.04
C GLU A 407 2.06 -22.32 45.33
N ARG A 408 0.96 -21.68 45.76
CA ARG A 408 0.90 -20.98 47.05
C ARG A 408 1.13 -21.95 48.21
N GLU A 409 0.55 -23.15 48.17
CA GLU A 409 0.80 -24.17 49.20
C GLU A 409 2.27 -24.63 49.20
N ARG A 410 2.87 -24.84 48.03
CA ARG A 410 4.30 -25.16 47.92
C ARG A 410 5.20 -24.03 48.41
N GLN A 411 4.81 -22.77 48.23
CA GLN A 411 5.54 -21.62 48.79
C GLN A 411 5.42 -21.59 50.31
N ALA A 412 4.21 -21.73 50.87
CA ALA A 412 3.99 -21.77 52.32
C ALA A 412 4.74 -22.94 52.99
N ARG A 413 4.78 -24.12 52.35
CA ARG A 413 5.59 -25.26 52.82
C ARG A 413 7.08 -24.94 52.85
N ARG A 414 7.62 -24.29 51.80
CA ARG A 414 9.02 -23.84 51.77
C ARG A 414 9.34 -22.83 52.86
N GLU A 415 8.46 -21.87 53.11
CA GLU A 415 8.61 -20.89 54.19
C GLU A 415 8.59 -21.56 55.57
N ALA A 416 7.68 -22.50 55.79
CA ALA A 416 7.61 -23.28 57.02
C ALA A 416 8.87 -24.15 57.22
N GLU A 417 9.40 -24.76 56.18
CA GLU A 417 10.66 -25.51 56.24
C GLU A 417 11.86 -24.62 56.62
N LEU A 418 11.95 -23.42 56.05
CA LEU A 418 12.97 -22.43 56.41
C LEU A 418 12.83 -22.00 57.88
N GLU A 419 11.60 -21.81 58.36
CA GLU A 419 11.37 -21.44 59.76
C GLU A 419 11.72 -22.61 60.72
N ILE A 420 11.39 -23.85 60.35
CA ILE A 420 11.83 -25.05 61.10
C ILE A 420 13.36 -25.10 61.16
N GLN A 421 14.07 -24.81 60.07
CA GLN A 421 15.54 -24.77 60.07
C GLN A 421 16.08 -23.68 61.02
N ARG A 422 15.48 -22.49 61.03
CA ARG A 422 15.83 -21.41 61.97
C ARG A 422 15.60 -21.82 63.41
N LEU A 423 14.45 -22.42 63.73
CA LEU A 423 14.13 -22.92 65.06
C LEU A 423 15.09 -24.03 65.51
N ARG A 424 15.48 -24.93 64.60
CA ARG A 424 16.49 -25.97 64.89
C ARG A 424 17.85 -25.37 65.24
N LEU A 425 18.31 -24.37 64.48
CA LEU A 425 19.56 -23.65 64.81
C LEU A 425 19.45 -22.98 66.19
N ARG A 426 18.31 -22.34 66.47
CA ARG A 426 18.08 -21.68 67.75
C ARG A 426 18.03 -22.67 68.93
N LEU A 427 17.46 -23.85 68.73
CA LEU A 427 17.44 -24.92 69.73
C LEU A 427 18.85 -25.40 70.04
N ASN A 428 19.67 -25.67 69.02
CA ASN A 428 21.07 -26.06 69.20
C ASN A 428 21.87 -25.02 69.99
N GLU A 429 21.66 -23.72 69.75
CA GLU A 429 22.31 -22.64 70.53
C GLU A 429 21.92 -22.69 72.01
N LEU A 430 20.66 -22.99 72.32
CA LEU A 430 20.18 -23.10 73.70
C LEU A 430 20.73 -24.35 74.40
N GLU A 431 20.79 -25.49 73.71
CA GLU A 431 21.38 -26.72 74.23
C GLU A 431 22.87 -26.56 74.56
N GLN A 432 23.63 -25.87 73.71
CA GLN A 432 25.03 -25.55 73.99
C GLN A 432 25.19 -24.70 75.25
N ARG A 433 24.31 -23.71 75.45
CA ARG A 433 24.30 -22.89 76.68
C ARG A 433 23.95 -23.71 77.93
N GLU A 434 23.04 -24.68 77.82
CA GLU A 434 22.73 -25.60 78.92
C GLU A 434 23.92 -26.49 79.28
N LEU A 435 24.65 -27.02 78.30
CA LEU A 435 25.87 -27.82 78.54
C LEU A 435 26.94 -26.99 79.29
N GLU A 436 27.19 -25.77 78.84
CA GLU A 436 28.15 -24.85 79.47
C GLU A 436 27.77 -24.47 80.91
N THR A 437 26.48 -24.44 81.24
CA THR A 437 26.00 -24.15 82.60
C THR A 437 26.06 -25.37 83.51
N LYS A 438 25.79 -26.57 82.99
CA LYS A 438 25.91 -27.84 83.74
C LYS A 438 27.37 -28.15 84.11
N GLU A 439 28.32 -27.89 83.21
CA GLU A 439 29.76 -28.09 83.48
C GLU A 439 30.32 -27.14 84.56
N LYS A 440 29.71 -25.95 84.75
CA LYS A 440 30.16 -24.98 85.76
C LYS A 440 29.66 -25.31 87.18
N VAL A 441 28.61 -26.11 87.32
CA VAL A 441 28.00 -26.45 88.63
C VAL A 441 28.66 -27.67 89.28
N THR A 442 29.24 -28.59 88.50
CA THR A 442 29.86 -29.82 89.03
C THR A 442 31.26 -29.62 89.67
N VAL A 443 31.91 -28.46 89.46
CA VAL A 443 33.30 -28.23 89.91
C VAL A 443 33.41 -27.68 91.36
N LYS A 444 32.32 -27.23 91.99
CA LYS A 444 32.41 -26.47 93.26
C LYS A 444 32.04 -27.18 94.56
N GLN A 445 31.73 -28.48 94.60
CA GLN A 445 31.30 -29.09 95.87
C GLN A 445 31.91 -30.47 96.13
N LYS A 446 33.08 -30.47 96.77
CA LYS A 446 33.56 -31.60 97.57
C LYS A 446 34.09 -31.05 98.90
N VAL A 447 33.18 -30.84 99.84
CA VAL A 447 33.50 -30.51 101.23
C VAL A 447 33.23 -31.76 102.06
N VAL A 448 34.28 -32.27 102.72
CA VAL A 448 34.22 -33.42 103.63
C VAL A 448 33.61 -32.94 104.94
N LEU A 449 32.37 -33.37 105.23
CA LEU A 449 31.77 -33.26 106.56
C LEU A 449 32.22 -34.48 107.38
N GLN A 450 32.69 -34.24 108.61
CA GLN A 450 32.91 -35.30 109.60
C GLN A 450 31.55 -35.95 109.93
N GLN A 451 31.48 -37.28 109.80
CA GLN A 451 30.23 -38.02 109.92
C GLN A 451 29.94 -38.45 111.36
N ASP A 452 28.64 -38.45 111.66
CA ASP A 452 28.01 -38.77 112.94
C ASP A 452 28.15 -40.28 113.28
N PRO A 453 28.44 -40.68 114.53
CA PRO A 453 28.64 -42.10 114.90
C PRO A 453 27.46 -43.04 114.59
N GLN A 454 26.23 -42.52 114.43
CA GLN A 454 25.10 -43.33 113.93
C GLN A 454 25.21 -43.61 112.43
N GLN A 455 25.72 -42.66 111.66
CA GLN A 455 25.93 -42.78 110.22
C GLN A 455 27.04 -43.78 109.90
N GLU A 456 28.06 -43.92 110.77
CA GLU A 456 29.09 -44.95 110.62
C GLU A 456 28.54 -46.37 110.85
N LYS A 457 27.56 -46.55 111.74
CA LYS A 457 26.92 -47.87 111.95
C LYS A 457 26.04 -48.25 110.76
N GLU A 458 25.27 -47.31 110.24
CA GLU A 458 24.49 -47.51 109.01
C GLU A 458 25.42 -47.71 107.81
N HIS A 459 26.52 -46.96 107.72
CA HIS A 459 27.52 -47.14 106.68
C HIS A 459 28.20 -48.51 106.80
N ASN A 460 28.50 -49.00 107.99
CA ASN A 460 29.08 -50.33 108.20
C ASN A 460 28.07 -51.45 107.88
N LEU A 461 26.78 -51.26 108.19
CA LEU A 461 25.73 -52.21 107.80
C LEU A 461 25.52 -52.22 106.27
N LEU A 462 25.46 -51.04 105.64
CA LEU A 462 25.40 -50.89 104.19
C LEU A 462 26.67 -51.42 103.53
N ARG A 463 27.84 -51.25 104.15
CA ARG A 463 29.11 -51.81 103.67
C ARG A 463 29.08 -53.32 103.75
N LEU A 464 28.53 -53.89 104.82
CA LEU A 464 28.34 -55.33 104.92
C LEU A 464 27.38 -55.85 103.85
N GLN A 465 26.25 -55.18 103.63
CA GLN A 465 25.31 -55.51 102.54
C GLN A 465 25.97 -55.37 101.16
N VAL A 466 26.81 -54.35 100.95
CA VAL A 466 27.57 -54.18 99.71
C VAL A 466 28.63 -55.27 99.54
N GLU A 467 29.31 -55.70 100.60
CA GLU A 467 30.23 -56.84 100.53
C GLU A 467 29.49 -58.16 100.27
N GLU A 468 28.29 -58.35 100.84
CA GLU A 468 27.42 -59.50 100.51
C GLU A 468 26.97 -59.46 99.05
N GLU A 469 26.54 -58.31 98.53
CA GLU A 469 26.19 -58.14 97.11
C GLU A 469 27.40 -58.28 96.19
N LYS A 470 28.60 -57.86 96.62
CA LYS A 470 29.86 -58.11 95.90
C LYS A 470 30.18 -59.59 95.88
N HIS A 471 29.98 -60.32 96.97
CA HIS A 471 30.17 -61.77 96.99
C HIS A 471 29.14 -62.49 96.11
N LYS A 472 27.87 -62.09 96.13
CA LYS A 472 26.85 -62.61 95.18
C LYS A 472 27.23 -62.29 93.75
N ARG A 473 27.71 -61.07 93.47
CA ARG A 473 28.20 -60.67 92.15
C ARG A 473 29.41 -61.49 91.73
N GLN A 474 30.36 -61.75 92.62
CA GLN A 474 31.52 -62.60 92.35
C GLN A 474 31.08 -64.04 92.03
N LEU A 475 30.12 -64.59 92.77
CA LEU A 475 29.55 -65.90 92.48
C LEU A 475 28.89 -65.92 91.10
N LEU A 476 28.05 -64.92 90.80
CA LEU A 476 27.43 -64.77 89.48
C LEU A 476 28.46 -64.54 88.37
N GLU A 477 29.52 -63.77 88.60
CA GLU A 477 30.63 -63.59 87.64
C GLU A 477 31.37 -64.91 87.42
N THR A 478 31.60 -65.72 88.46
CA THR A 478 32.22 -67.04 88.31
C THR A 478 31.31 -68.02 87.57
N GLU A 479 29.99 -67.96 87.80
CA GLU A 479 28.99 -68.73 87.06
C GLU A 479 28.91 -68.28 85.59
N LEU A 480 28.95 -66.98 85.34
CA LEU A 480 28.94 -66.38 84.01
C LEU A 480 30.24 -66.74 83.26
N ASP A 481 31.39 -66.75 83.92
CA ASP A 481 32.65 -67.20 83.35
C ASP A 481 32.68 -68.73 83.12
N ALA A 482 32.05 -69.52 83.99
CA ALA A 482 31.84 -70.95 83.75
C ALA A 482 30.91 -71.19 82.56
N LEU A 483 29.83 -70.39 82.41
CA LEU A 483 28.93 -70.42 81.27
C LEU A 483 29.61 -69.94 79.98
N ARG A 484 30.48 -68.92 80.04
CA ARG A 484 31.33 -68.49 78.91
C ARG A 484 32.32 -69.56 78.52
N LYS A 485 32.97 -70.22 79.48
CA LYS A 485 33.85 -71.37 79.18
C LYS A 485 33.07 -72.54 78.58
N LYS A 486 31.82 -72.77 79.02
CA LYS A 486 30.91 -73.74 78.40
C LYS A 486 30.49 -73.31 76.99
N LEU A 487 30.17 -72.04 76.77
CA LEU A 487 29.88 -71.47 75.44
C LEU A 487 31.09 -71.65 74.52
N ILE A 488 32.29 -71.26 74.95
CA ILE A 488 33.54 -71.47 74.22
C ILE A 488 33.79 -72.95 73.96
N SER A 489 33.46 -73.85 74.91
CA SER A 489 33.60 -75.30 74.68
C SER A 489 32.56 -75.84 73.71
N LEU A 490 31.35 -75.29 73.69
CA LEU A 490 30.27 -75.65 72.76
C LEU A 490 30.55 -75.09 71.36
N GLU A 491 31.00 -73.85 71.25
CA GLU A 491 31.53 -73.23 70.02
C GLU A 491 32.74 -73.99 69.46
N LYS A 492 33.55 -74.62 70.32
CA LYS A 492 34.68 -75.49 69.90
C LYS A 492 34.25 -76.94 69.62
N MET A 493 33.08 -77.36 70.10
CA MET A 493 32.53 -78.70 69.89
C MET A 493 31.59 -78.76 68.68
N GLU A 494 31.02 -77.62 68.26
CA GLU A 494 30.41 -77.46 66.97
C GLU A 494 31.49 -77.14 65.93
N ILE A 495 31.57 -78.00 64.91
CA ILE A 495 32.44 -77.91 63.72
C ILE A 495 33.87 -78.45 63.95
N LYS A 496 33.98 -79.79 63.98
CA LYS A 496 35.07 -80.46 63.26
C LYS A 496 34.74 -80.46 61.76
N GLU A 497 34.78 -79.30 61.11
CA GLU A 497 35.03 -79.26 59.67
C GLU A 497 36.53 -79.22 59.41
N LYS A 498 36.89 -79.94 58.36
CA LYS A 498 38.26 -80.19 57.94
C LYS A 498 38.95 -78.86 57.61
N VAL A 499 40.17 -78.75 58.11
CA VAL A 499 41.20 -77.86 57.58
C VAL A 499 41.31 -78.06 56.06
N VAL A 500 40.91 -77.06 55.29
CA VAL A 500 41.40 -76.81 53.93
C VAL A 500 41.85 -75.35 53.88
N PHE A 501 42.95 -75.18 53.16
CA PHE A 501 43.67 -73.95 52.86
C PHE A 501 42.77 -72.77 52.49
N THR A 502 43.34 -71.57 52.49
CA THR A 502 42.77 -70.37 51.85
C THR A 502 42.36 -70.65 50.40
N GLU A 503 41.16 -71.18 50.22
CA GLU A 503 40.47 -71.27 48.95
C GLU A 503 39.56 -70.06 48.90
N LYS A 504 39.68 -69.29 47.81
CA LYS A 504 38.79 -68.18 47.52
C LYS A 504 37.36 -68.69 47.68
N THR A 505 36.65 -68.23 48.70
CA THR A 505 35.21 -68.38 48.76
C THR A 505 34.64 -67.50 47.64
N GLU A 506 34.59 -68.04 46.43
CA GLU A 506 33.48 -67.75 45.53
C GLU A 506 32.23 -68.17 46.30
N VAL A 507 31.62 -67.20 46.98
CA VAL A 507 30.24 -67.31 47.43
C VAL A 507 29.50 -67.76 46.18
N GLU A 508 28.93 -68.98 46.19
CA GLU A 508 28.03 -69.42 45.14
C GLU A 508 26.95 -68.36 45.04
N LYS A 509 27.08 -67.55 43.99
CA LYS A 509 26.09 -66.55 43.66
C LYS A 509 24.85 -67.34 43.29
N ASP A 510 23.83 -67.27 44.12
CA ASP A 510 22.54 -67.87 43.82
C ASP A 510 22.13 -67.44 42.41
N ALA A 511 22.10 -68.38 41.48
CA ALA A 511 21.91 -68.09 40.06
C ALA A 511 20.59 -67.33 39.81
N GLU A 512 19.59 -67.55 40.66
CA GLU A 512 18.33 -66.81 40.64
C GLU A 512 18.52 -65.33 40.97
N THR A 513 19.34 -65.00 41.97
CA THR A 513 19.59 -63.61 42.39
C THR A 513 20.41 -62.84 41.35
N GLU A 514 21.39 -63.48 40.71
CA GLU A 514 22.14 -62.84 39.62
C GLU A 514 21.27 -62.62 38.40
N ASN A 515 20.42 -63.58 38.07
CA ASN A 515 19.46 -63.44 36.99
C ASN A 515 18.43 -62.34 37.28
N GLU A 516 17.97 -62.20 38.53
CA GLU A 516 17.07 -61.12 38.96
C GLU A 516 17.77 -59.75 38.84
N ILE A 517 19.00 -59.63 39.33
CA ILE A 517 19.82 -58.40 39.24
C ILE A 517 20.07 -58.05 37.77
N GLN A 518 20.34 -59.03 36.92
CA GLN A 518 20.61 -58.81 35.49
C GLN A 518 19.33 -58.40 34.74
N LYS A 519 18.17 -59.00 35.06
CA LYS A 519 16.86 -58.56 34.56
C LYS A 519 16.57 -57.11 34.97
N LEU A 520 16.76 -56.77 36.25
CA LEU A 520 16.55 -55.40 36.74
C LEU A 520 17.49 -54.39 36.08
N LYS A 521 18.76 -54.75 35.86
CA LYS A 521 19.70 -53.92 35.10
C LYS A 521 19.25 -53.71 33.65
N SER A 522 18.80 -54.77 32.97
CA SER A 522 18.29 -54.66 31.60
C SER A 522 17.03 -53.78 31.51
N ALA A 523 16.10 -53.93 32.46
CA ALA A 523 14.90 -53.10 32.54
C ALA A 523 15.24 -51.63 32.82
N LEU A 524 16.22 -51.36 33.70
CA LEU A 524 16.71 -50.01 33.97
C LEU A 524 17.42 -49.39 32.76
N GLU A 525 18.18 -50.18 32.00
CA GLU A 525 18.80 -49.72 30.75
C GLU A 525 17.75 -49.40 29.67
N GLU A 526 16.71 -50.22 29.55
CA GLU A 526 15.59 -49.96 28.64
C GLU A 526 14.82 -48.70 29.02
N GLU A 527 14.53 -48.48 30.31
CA GLU A 527 13.89 -47.24 30.76
C GLU A 527 14.79 -46.02 30.58
N ASN A 528 16.10 -46.15 30.77
CA ASN A 528 17.03 -45.06 30.45
C ASN A 528 17.08 -44.74 28.94
N LYS A 529 16.91 -45.74 28.06
CA LYS A 529 16.77 -45.51 26.62
C LYS A 529 15.47 -44.79 26.30
N ARG A 530 14.34 -45.25 26.82
CA ARG A 530 13.02 -44.59 26.66
C ARG A 530 13.04 -43.15 27.16
N LYS A 531 13.67 -42.91 28.31
CA LYS A 531 13.86 -41.55 28.84
C LYS A 531 14.63 -40.67 27.86
N ARG A 532 15.76 -41.15 27.31
CA ARG A 532 16.55 -40.37 26.33
C ARG A 532 15.76 -40.10 25.05
N GLU A 533 14.95 -41.05 24.60
CA GLU A 533 14.08 -40.87 23.43
C GLU A 533 13.00 -39.81 23.69
N LEU A 534 12.39 -39.81 24.88
CA LEU A 534 11.43 -38.79 25.30
C LEU A 534 12.09 -37.41 25.45
N ASP A 535 13.27 -37.34 26.08
CA ASP A 535 14.03 -36.09 26.21
C ASP A 535 14.37 -35.51 24.81
N ALA A 536 14.79 -36.36 23.87
CA ALA A 536 15.05 -35.92 22.49
C ALA A 536 13.78 -35.46 21.76
N GLU A 537 12.62 -36.07 22.03
CA GLU A 537 11.35 -35.61 21.45
C GLU A 537 10.88 -34.30 22.07
N VAL A 538 11.08 -34.09 23.37
CA VAL A 538 10.84 -32.81 24.04
C VAL A 538 11.70 -31.71 23.40
N ASP A 539 13.01 -31.95 23.21
CA ASP A 539 13.90 -30.99 22.56
C ASP A 539 13.44 -30.64 21.14
N ARG A 540 12.99 -31.64 20.36
CA ARG A 540 12.43 -31.41 19.01
C ARG A 540 11.15 -30.60 19.04
N LEU A 541 10.24 -30.89 19.96
CA LEU A 541 8.99 -30.13 20.10
C LEU A 541 9.27 -28.70 20.55
N GLN A 542 10.25 -28.50 21.43
CA GLN A 542 10.66 -27.19 21.91
C GLN A 542 11.33 -26.35 20.80
N ALA A 543 12.12 -26.97 19.93
CA ALA A 543 12.65 -26.33 18.74
C ALA A 543 11.52 -25.92 17.76
N LYS A 544 10.57 -26.82 17.50
CA LYS A 544 9.40 -26.51 16.65
C LYS A 544 8.54 -25.39 17.23
N MET A 545 8.31 -25.37 18.55
CA MET A 545 7.62 -24.26 19.21
C MET A 545 8.35 -22.94 18.99
N SER A 546 9.68 -22.94 19.17
CA SER A 546 10.51 -21.74 18.97
C SER A 546 10.44 -21.22 17.52
N GLU A 547 10.46 -22.12 16.53
CA GLU A 547 10.27 -21.77 15.12
C GLU A 547 8.88 -21.18 14.85
N ILE A 548 7.82 -21.76 15.43
CA ILE A 548 6.45 -21.25 15.30
C ILE A 548 6.32 -19.88 15.96
N ASP A 549 6.90 -19.69 17.15
CA ASP A 549 6.89 -18.41 17.86
C ASP A 549 7.64 -17.32 17.07
N PHE A 550 8.76 -17.68 16.45
CA PHE A 550 9.49 -16.78 15.55
C PHE A 550 8.66 -16.41 14.31
N ASN A 551 8.03 -17.39 13.66
CA ASN A 551 7.17 -17.17 12.51
C ASN A 551 5.95 -16.31 12.88
N ASN A 552 5.32 -16.55 14.03
CA ASN A 552 4.24 -15.74 14.56
C ASN A 552 4.70 -14.30 14.83
N SER A 553 5.90 -14.11 15.40
CA SER A 553 6.47 -12.78 15.60
C SER A 553 6.69 -12.03 14.29
N LYS A 554 7.20 -12.73 13.26
CA LYS A 554 7.39 -12.17 11.92
C LYS A 554 6.04 -11.81 11.26
N ALA A 555 5.08 -12.73 11.28
CA ALA A 555 3.74 -12.50 10.75
C ALA A 555 3.02 -11.35 11.46
N ASN A 556 3.17 -11.22 12.79
CA ASN A 556 2.61 -10.09 13.54
C ASN A 556 3.23 -8.76 13.14
N LYS A 557 4.54 -8.71 12.86
CA LYS A 557 5.18 -7.50 12.32
C LYS A 557 4.63 -7.15 10.94
N GLU A 558 4.50 -8.12 10.05
CA GLU A 558 3.90 -7.93 8.73
C GLU A 558 2.44 -7.43 8.83
N LEU A 559 1.64 -7.98 9.75
CA LEU A 559 0.29 -7.50 10.05
C LEU A 559 0.27 -6.06 10.54
N GLU A 560 1.22 -5.66 11.39
CA GLU A 560 1.30 -4.29 11.88
C GLU A 560 1.67 -3.32 10.74
N TYR A 561 2.64 -3.68 9.89
CA TYR A 561 2.94 -2.90 8.67
C TYR A 561 1.71 -2.77 7.76
N LEU A 562 0.96 -3.84 7.56
CA LEU A 562 -0.28 -3.79 6.76
C LEU A 562 -1.34 -2.90 7.41
N ARG A 563 -1.47 -2.91 8.75
CA ARG A 563 -2.38 -2.00 9.47
C ARG A 563 -1.99 -0.55 9.31
N GLU A 564 -0.71 -0.23 9.44
CA GLU A 564 -0.19 1.13 9.20
C GLU A 564 -0.46 1.58 7.76
N GLU A 565 -0.24 0.70 6.78
CA GLU A 565 -0.47 1.01 5.37
C GLU A 565 -1.96 1.22 5.05
N VAL A 566 -2.84 0.37 5.61
CA VAL A 566 -4.29 0.57 5.52
C VAL A 566 -4.70 1.89 6.16
N HIS A 567 -4.12 2.25 7.31
CA HIS A 567 -4.40 3.54 7.95
C HIS A 567 -3.96 4.72 7.08
N LYS A 568 -2.77 4.67 6.45
CA LYS A 568 -2.30 5.70 5.51
C LYS A 568 -3.24 5.85 4.32
N LEU A 569 -3.61 4.73 3.68
CA LEU A 569 -4.55 4.74 2.54
C LEU A 569 -5.92 5.28 2.95
N GLN A 570 -6.36 5.01 4.19
CA GLN A 570 -7.62 5.56 4.69
C GLN A 570 -7.55 7.08 4.89
N MET A 571 -6.42 7.62 5.35
CA MET A 571 -6.20 9.07 5.42
C MET A 571 -6.16 9.70 4.04
N GLU A 572 -5.47 9.08 3.08
CA GLU A 572 -5.42 9.56 1.69
C GLU A 572 -6.80 9.54 1.04
N LYS A 573 -7.57 8.46 1.22
CA LYS A 573 -8.97 8.37 0.79
C LYS A 573 -9.81 9.51 1.35
N GLN A 574 -9.67 9.83 2.64
CA GLN A 574 -10.38 10.96 3.24
C GLN A 574 -9.95 12.30 2.63
N SER A 575 -8.65 12.50 2.39
CA SER A 575 -8.12 13.69 1.72
C SER A 575 -8.70 13.87 0.30
N LEU A 576 -8.65 12.81 -0.51
CA LEU A 576 -9.21 12.80 -1.87
C LEU A 576 -10.72 13.01 -1.88
N GLN A 577 -11.44 12.49 -0.88
CA GLN A 577 -12.88 12.76 -0.72
C GLN A 577 -13.16 14.24 -0.41
N LEU A 578 -12.35 14.88 0.43
CA LEU A 578 -12.45 16.30 0.71
C LEU A 578 -12.14 17.13 -0.55
N GLU A 579 -11.12 16.75 -1.30
CA GLU A 579 -10.76 17.40 -2.57
C GLU A 579 -11.85 17.24 -3.62
N THR A 580 -12.43 16.05 -3.76
CA THR A 580 -13.58 15.80 -4.65
C THR A 580 -14.76 16.70 -4.29
N ARG A 581 -15.07 16.86 -3.00
CA ARG A 581 -16.12 17.78 -2.54
C ARG A 581 -15.78 19.25 -2.84
N ARG A 582 -14.52 19.66 -2.68
CA ARG A 582 -14.07 21.01 -3.05
C ARG A 582 -14.25 21.25 -4.54
N LEU A 583 -13.76 20.36 -5.40
CA LEU A 583 -13.92 20.46 -6.85
C LEU A 583 -15.40 20.45 -7.27
N GLN A 584 -16.23 19.62 -6.64
CA GLN A 584 -17.68 19.65 -6.88
C GLN A 584 -18.29 21.01 -6.53
N SER A 585 -17.89 21.62 -5.41
CA SER A 585 -18.37 22.95 -5.03
C SER A 585 -17.88 24.04 -5.98
N GLU A 586 -16.62 23.95 -6.47
CA GLU A 586 -16.09 24.87 -7.47
C GLU A 586 -16.83 24.75 -8.80
N ILE A 587 -17.11 23.52 -9.25
CA ILE A 587 -17.91 23.27 -10.45
C ILE A 587 -19.32 23.85 -10.28
N GLU A 588 -19.99 23.63 -9.14
CA GLU A 588 -21.30 24.20 -8.87
C GLU A 588 -21.30 25.74 -8.92
N ILE A 589 -20.27 26.38 -8.33
CA ILE A 589 -20.11 27.83 -8.38
C ILE A 589 -19.93 28.28 -9.83
N THR A 590 -19.03 27.65 -10.58
CA THR A 590 -18.75 27.98 -11.98
C THR A 590 -19.99 27.80 -12.86
N VAL A 591 -20.78 26.75 -12.61
CA VAL A 591 -22.05 26.50 -13.31
C VAL A 591 -23.07 27.59 -12.99
N LYS A 592 -23.20 28.00 -11.73
CA LYS A 592 -24.08 29.11 -11.35
C LYS A 592 -23.64 30.41 -12.00
N GLU A 593 -22.36 30.74 -11.98
CA GLU A 593 -21.82 31.92 -12.65
C GLU A 593 -22.08 31.90 -14.16
N ALA A 594 -21.86 30.77 -14.83
CA ALA A 594 -22.17 30.61 -16.25
C ALA A 594 -23.67 30.74 -16.53
N GLN A 595 -24.53 30.24 -15.65
CA GLN A 595 -25.98 30.35 -15.76
C GLN A 595 -26.46 31.79 -15.52
N ASP A 596 -25.85 32.51 -14.57
CA ASP A 596 -26.12 33.93 -14.32
C ASP A 596 -25.69 34.79 -15.51
N LEU A 597 -24.52 34.54 -16.09
CA LEU A 597 -24.07 35.19 -17.33
C LEU A 597 -25.01 34.89 -18.52
N ARG A 598 -25.52 33.66 -18.62
CA ARG A 598 -26.50 33.28 -19.64
C ARG A 598 -27.84 33.99 -19.43
N ASN A 599 -28.29 34.13 -18.18
CA ASN A 599 -29.52 34.86 -17.86
C ASN A 599 -29.38 36.35 -18.17
N ILE A 600 -28.25 36.98 -17.83
CA ILE A 600 -27.95 38.37 -18.15
C ILE A 600 -27.96 38.58 -19.67
N THR A 601 -27.23 37.75 -20.43
CA THR A 601 -27.20 37.86 -21.90
C THR A 601 -28.56 37.60 -22.54
N GLN A 602 -29.39 36.71 -21.99
CA GLN A 602 -30.77 36.53 -22.44
C GLN A 602 -31.65 37.74 -22.15
N ILE A 603 -31.55 38.34 -20.97
CA ILE A 603 -32.29 39.56 -20.61
C ILE A 603 -31.88 40.73 -21.52
N ASP A 604 -30.58 40.94 -21.72
CA ASP A 604 -30.07 42.02 -22.56
C ASP A 604 -30.47 41.83 -24.04
N SER A 605 -30.40 40.59 -24.55
CA SER A 605 -30.89 40.30 -25.92
C SER A 605 -32.40 40.49 -26.06
N ARG A 606 -33.19 40.14 -25.04
CA ARG A 606 -34.64 40.33 -25.04
C ARG A 606 -35.03 41.80 -25.01
N VAL A 607 -34.35 42.62 -24.21
CA VAL A 607 -34.57 44.08 -24.16
C VAL A 607 -34.17 44.74 -25.48
N ASN A 608 -33.06 44.30 -26.10
CA ASN A 608 -32.64 44.78 -27.42
C ASN A 608 -33.60 44.36 -28.55
N LEU A 609 -34.14 43.15 -28.51
CA LEU A 609 -35.14 42.68 -29.47
C LEU A 609 -36.47 43.41 -29.29
N ASP A 610 -36.89 43.69 -28.06
CA ASP A 610 -38.14 44.38 -27.77
C ASP A 610 -38.08 45.86 -28.19
N SER A 611 -36.97 46.55 -27.91
CA SER A 611 -36.74 47.93 -28.39
C SER A 611 -36.66 48.01 -29.92
N ARG A 612 -36.03 47.04 -30.58
CA ARG A 612 -36.02 46.94 -32.05
C ARG A 612 -37.43 46.65 -32.61
N PHE A 613 -38.19 45.77 -31.97
CA PHE A 613 -39.56 45.46 -32.35
C PHE A 613 -40.48 46.67 -32.22
N GLN A 614 -40.35 47.43 -31.12
CA GLN A 614 -41.09 48.69 -30.93
C GLN A 614 -40.72 49.74 -31.99
N SER A 615 -39.44 49.83 -32.36
CA SER A 615 -38.98 50.73 -33.42
C SER A 615 -39.55 50.33 -34.79
N LEU A 616 -39.49 49.04 -35.14
CA LEU A 616 -40.08 48.53 -36.38
C LEU A 616 -41.60 48.73 -36.43
N ASN A 617 -42.30 48.53 -35.32
CA ASN A 617 -43.74 48.77 -35.25
C ASN A 617 -44.08 50.24 -35.48
N LYS A 618 -43.26 51.15 -34.96
CA LYS A 618 -43.43 52.58 -35.19
C LYS A 618 -43.23 52.95 -36.67
N GLU A 619 -42.17 52.43 -37.28
CA GLU A 619 -41.92 52.62 -38.72
C GLU A 619 -43.07 52.04 -39.57
N LEU A 620 -43.62 50.89 -39.17
CA LEU A 620 -44.74 50.26 -39.87
C LEU A 620 -46.03 51.09 -39.74
N GLU A 621 -46.28 51.71 -38.59
CA GLU A 621 -47.42 52.60 -38.41
C GLU A 621 -47.24 53.91 -39.20
N ASP A 622 -46.02 54.45 -39.27
CA ASP A 622 -45.70 55.62 -40.12
C ASP A 622 -45.89 55.29 -41.61
N LEU A 623 -45.46 54.11 -42.07
CA LEU A 623 -45.71 53.64 -43.44
C LEU A 623 -47.20 53.45 -43.73
N LYS A 624 -47.96 52.90 -42.79
CA LYS A 624 -49.43 52.82 -42.91
C LYS A 624 -50.06 54.20 -43.01
N LYS A 625 -49.57 55.18 -42.25
CA LYS A 625 -50.03 56.56 -42.33
C LYS A 625 -49.73 57.16 -43.70
N ILE A 626 -48.51 56.98 -44.22
CA ILE A 626 -48.14 57.42 -45.57
C ILE A 626 -49.03 56.75 -46.63
N SER A 627 -49.33 55.45 -46.49
CA SER A 627 -50.24 54.76 -47.41
C SER A 627 -51.63 55.38 -47.39
N ARG A 628 -52.20 55.64 -46.20
CA ARG A 628 -53.50 56.31 -46.07
C ARG A 628 -53.47 57.69 -46.71
N ASP A 629 -52.41 58.48 -46.48
CA ASP A 629 -52.26 59.81 -47.08
C ASP A 629 -52.20 59.70 -48.62
N LYS A 630 -51.49 58.71 -49.16
CA LYS A 630 -51.43 58.44 -50.60
C LYS A 630 -52.77 57.98 -51.18
N ASP A 631 -53.52 57.16 -50.46
CA ASP A 631 -54.88 56.76 -50.87
C ASP A 631 -55.80 57.99 -50.95
N THR A 632 -55.71 58.92 -49.99
CA THR A 632 -56.47 60.18 -50.06
C THR A 632 -56.04 61.06 -51.24
N GLU A 633 -54.74 61.11 -51.56
CA GLU A 633 -54.23 61.83 -52.73
C GLU A 633 -54.76 61.20 -54.03
N ILE A 634 -54.80 59.87 -54.11
CA ILE A 634 -55.38 59.13 -55.24
C ILE A 634 -56.88 59.44 -55.38
N GLU A 635 -57.65 59.43 -54.29
CA GLU A 635 -59.07 59.81 -54.31
C GLU A 635 -59.28 61.26 -54.80
N GLN A 636 -58.44 62.20 -54.34
CA GLN A 636 -58.46 63.59 -54.82
C GLN A 636 -58.13 63.69 -56.32
N LEU A 637 -57.18 62.88 -56.82
CA LEU A 637 -56.86 62.84 -58.25
C LEU A 637 -57.98 62.20 -59.07
N GLN A 638 -58.61 61.13 -58.57
CA GLN A 638 -59.76 60.48 -59.21
C GLN A 638 -60.97 61.42 -59.28
N THR A 639 -61.27 62.15 -58.21
CA THR A 639 -62.34 63.16 -58.23
C THR A 639 -62.04 64.28 -59.21
N ARG A 640 -60.80 64.81 -59.25
CA ARG A 640 -60.38 65.77 -60.29
C ARG A 640 -60.53 65.20 -61.70
N LEU A 641 -60.09 63.98 -61.95
CA LEU A 641 -60.24 63.32 -63.25
C LEU A 641 -61.72 63.18 -63.64
N ASN A 642 -62.58 62.78 -62.71
CA ASN A 642 -64.02 62.68 -62.94
C ASN A 642 -64.64 64.06 -63.25
N THR A 643 -64.25 65.12 -62.53
CA THR A 643 -64.71 66.47 -62.86
C THR A 643 -64.23 66.92 -64.25
N MET A 644 -63.02 66.55 -64.65
CA MET A 644 -62.52 66.81 -66.01
C MET A 644 -63.28 66.02 -67.07
N LYS A 645 -63.60 64.74 -66.81
CA LYS A 645 -64.43 63.91 -67.70
C LYS A 645 -65.81 64.53 -67.88
N VAL A 646 -66.48 64.94 -66.80
CA VAL A 646 -67.78 65.62 -66.85
C VAL A 646 -67.69 66.93 -67.63
N LYS A 647 -66.64 67.75 -67.40
CA LYS A 647 -66.43 68.99 -68.18
C LYS A 647 -66.18 68.71 -69.66
N ARG A 648 -65.47 67.64 -70.01
CA ARG A 648 -65.26 67.21 -71.40
C ARG A 648 -66.56 66.74 -72.03
N GLU A 649 -67.33 65.91 -71.34
CA GLU A 649 -68.64 65.42 -71.78
C GLU A 649 -69.64 66.56 -71.95
N GLN A 650 -69.64 67.55 -71.05
CA GLN A 650 -70.42 68.77 -71.21
C GLN A 650 -70.00 69.53 -72.48
N ARG A 651 -68.69 69.71 -72.75
CA ARG A 651 -68.23 70.33 -74.00
C ARG A 651 -68.70 69.54 -75.22
N GLU A 652 -68.55 68.21 -75.23
CA GLU A 652 -69.01 67.36 -76.33
C GLU A 652 -70.54 67.41 -76.51
N ASN A 653 -71.32 67.47 -75.43
CA ASN A 653 -72.78 67.62 -75.50
C ASN A 653 -73.22 69.00 -76.01
N HIS A 654 -72.49 70.07 -75.70
CA HIS A 654 -72.77 71.40 -76.28
C HIS A 654 -72.50 71.42 -77.80
N LEU A 655 -71.54 70.63 -78.29
CA LEU A 655 -71.32 70.43 -79.74
C LEU A 655 -72.38 69.52 -80.41
N ARG A 656 -73.11 68.69 -79.66
CA ARG A 656 -74.12 67.74 -80.18
C ARG A 656 -75.55 68.29 -80.24
N ARG A 657 -75.80 69.55 -79.88
CA ARG A 657 -77.12 70.17 -80.01
C ARG A 657 -77.41 70.49 -81.48
N SER A 658 -77.96 69.52 -82.21
CA SER A 658 -78.46 69.72 -83.58
C SER A 658 -79.71 70.59 -83.58
N ILE A 659 -79.77 71.62 -84.42
CA ILE A 659 -80.95 72.47 -84.58
C ILE A 659 -82.01 71.71 -85.38
N VAL A 660 -83.26 71.74 -84.90
CA VAL A 660 -84.41 71.07 -85.53
C VAL A 660 -85.43 72.13 -85.95
N VAL A 661 -86.00 71.98 -87.15
CA VAL A 661 -87.01 72.89 -87.69
C VAL A 661 -88.38 72.21 -87.56
N ILE A 662 -89.38 72.95 -87.09
CA ILE A 662 -90.74 72.45 -86.86
C ILE A 662 -91.65 72.98 -87.96
N ASP A 663 -92.37 72.09 -88.63
CA ASP A 663 -93.40 72.44 -89.61
C ASP A 663 -94.62 73.06 -88.89
N PRO A 664 -95.03 74.30 -89.20
CA PRO A 664 -96.12 74.99 -88.52
C PRO A 664 -97.51 74.38 -88.76
N ASP A 665 -97.72 73.65 -89.87
CA ASP A 665 -99.02 73.09 -90.22
C ASP A 665 -99.20 71.65 -89.69
N THR A 666 -98.11 70.89 -89.55
CA THR A 666 -98.14 69.48 -89.13
C THR A 666 -97.50 69.21 -87.77
N GLY A 667 -96.81 70.19 -87.18
CA GLY A 667 -96.12 70.08 -85.89
C GLY A 667 -94.95 69.09 -85.90
N ARG A 668 -94.51 68.63 -87.06
CA ARG A 668 -93.48 67.59 -87.19
C ARG A 668 -92.08 68.21 -87.12
N GLU A 669 -91.25 67.67 -86.22
CA GLU A 669 -89.82 67.98 -86.11
C GLU A 669 -89.03 67.32 -87.24
N MET A 670 -88.19 68.11 -87.93
CA MET A 670 -87.36 67.62 -89.02
C MET A 670 -86.02 68.35 -89.13
N SER A 671 -85.05 67.70 -89.78
CA SER A 671 -83.71 68.27 -89.96
C SER A 671 -83.76 69.50 -90.88
N PRO A 672 -82.83 70.47 -90.73
CA PRO A 672 -82.75 71.63 -91.62
C PRO A 672 -82.69 71.25 -93.10
N GLU A 673 -82.07 70.10 -93.45
CA GLU A 673 -82.03 69.59 -94.83
C GLU A 673 -83.41 69.16 -95.34
N ALA A 674 -84.20 68.49 -94.50
CA ALA A 674 -85.54 68.06 -94.85
C ALA A 674 -86.51 69.25 -94.94
N ALA A 675 -86.34 70.27 -94.07
CA ALA A 675 -87.13 71.49 -94.10
C ALA A 675 -86.90 72.33 -95.36
N HIS A 676 -85.64 72.42 -95.84
CA HIS A 676 -85.34 73.09 -97.11
C HIS A 676 -85.94 72.37 -98.32
N LYS A 677 -85.90 71.03 -98.36
CA LYS A 677 -86.52 70.22 -99.42
C LYS A 677 -88.04 70.40 -99.50
N LEU A 678 -88.69 70.68 -98.37
CA LEU A 678 -90.12 70.98 -98.30
C LEU A 678 -90.47 72.46 -98.56
N GLY A 679 -89.47 73.33 -98.75
CA GLY A 679 -89.70 74.77 -98.96
C GLY A 679 -90.10 75.55 -97.70
N LEU A 680 -89.93 74.96 -96.51
CA LEU A 680 -90.26 75.58 -95.22
C LEU A 680 -89.21 76.62 -94.77
N ILE A 681 -88.00 76.55 -95.33
CA ILE A 681 -86.91 77.51 -95.09
C ILE A 681 -86.20 77.85 -96.42
N ASP A 682 -85.77 79.10 -96.57
CA ASP A 682 -84.98 79.53 -97.72
C ASP A 682 -83.54 78.99 -97.66
N TRP A 683 -82.87 78.87 -98.81
CA TRP A 683 -81.46 78.42 -98.91
C TRP A 683 -80.52 79.20 -97.97
N LYS A 684 -80.76 80.50 -97.79
CA LYS A 684 -79.96 81.35 -96.88
C LYS A 684 -80.16 80.96 -95.41
N MET A 685 -81.36 80.53 -95.02
CA MET A 685 -81.65 80.01 -93.69
C MET A 685 -81.07 78.60 -93.50
N PHE A 686 -81.13 77.73 -94.52
CA PHE A 686 -80.51 76.40 -94.47
C PHE A 686 -78.99 76.47 -94.20
N VAL A 687 -78.27 77.34 -94.93
CA VAL A 687 -76.82 77.52 -94.74
C VAL A 687 -76.49 78.04 -93.33
N ASN A 688 -77.31 78.93 -92.77
CA ASN A 688 -77.13 79.46 -91.42
C ASN A 688 -77.46 78.43 -90.31
N LEU A 689 -78.27 77.41 -90.61
CA LEU A 689 -78.64 76.35 -89.66
C LEU A 689 -77.70 75.13 -89.72
N GLN A 690 -76.82 75.06 -90.73
CA GLN A 690 -75.83 74.01 -90.92
C GLN A 690 -74.42 74.41 -90.41
N SER A 691 -74.20 75.70 -90.12
CA SER A 691 -73.01 76.23 -89.44
C SER A 691 -73.26 76.37 -87.93
#